data_AF-A0A3B0XII7-F1
#
_entry.id   AF-A0A3B0XII7-F1
#
_cell.length_a   1.000
_cell.length_b   1.000
_cell.length_c   1.000
_cell.angle_alpha   90.00
_cell.angle_beta   90.00
_cell.angle_gamma   90.00
#
_symmetry.space_group_name_H-M   'P 1'
#
loop_
_entity.id
_entity.type
_entity.pdbx_description
1 polymer ?
#
loop_
_entity_poly.entity_id
_entity_poly.type
_entity_poly.pdbx_seq_one_letter_code
_entity_poly.pdbx_strand_id
1 'polypeptide(L)'
;MKCNTFKIKGRAVLAASLLTGGMSIASSVQAAGCVLQNDPFLSSVMGMPVDGYFGHPCAQPHPGASIQTPSADGVTTFVVTPEGQHPPQDPFAEPPGSNFLLNVDENLRDLSNREMPNTIPSKSTNPYNLHDGPVLTRAIDKTNPEDDLDAIIDQFEAGQGLNQRLINRLSQRGIDILEGNPIGRAYDGFSMLHYTGPNRVKKVIPEYDANGVLIGGNVDVNMIYFNQRIESDMAFIDPSAVQEVPYTITYHVKVLHRGIEDFSPMNMNFNRIINPMTGDDMRGPFHASMDVSFFPMIDEGTEYTIKIKQTKGKYLNLIYTWGWRIHPPRVQVSENALKTAGPNGWTLVEWEKAAFCEGGAKDPDCDPKGNAADRAYAIAQIGDLAPSKRMWNLFNELNAGQVGGQRIRQITTELREAFFDWTDRTKLPTGVTADPDATLTLLYVNNTFYGNRQGLSGTGSKLGPASFKGVSNGSAFEWNIRPYTYKVTLLNGDHFPHGYMNVDFGGSRGWENHFQTTDPTTLVGPHPVIPPGSPANGLPYTDPANIVAGDENVFPINRGGTEEFLQPTPRNLTDPVNGDPQMGSGCFFTFGRNHAWPNAGGPWGGIMTPPVAADGTPGLHKVEIEYNFEPSRRLKIYQFDPLHHDQVIYSLH
;
A
#
# COMPACT_ATOMS: atom_id res chain seq x y z
N MET A 1 10.99 0.99 59.29
CA MET A 1 10.70 2.24 58.55
C MET A 1 9.54 1.98 57.60
N LYS A 2 8.70 2.99 57.40
CA LYS A 2 7.25 2.87 57.14
C LYS A 2 6.90 2.45 55.71
N CYS A 3 6.04 1.44 55.65
CA CYS A 3 5.21 1.09 54.50
C CYS A 3 4.00 2.05 54.49
N ASN A 4 3.85 2.89 53.46
CA ASN A 4 2.67 3.74 53.30
C ASN A 4 1.78 3.19 52.20
N THR A 5 0.68 2.59 52.65
CA THR A 5 -0.49 2.18 51.87
C THR A 5 -1.32 3.43 51.56
N PHE A 6 -1.45 3.81 50.29
CA PHE A 6 -2.50 4.75 49.88
C PHE A 6 -3.80 4.00 49.67
N LYS A 7 -4.69 4.09 50.67
CA LYS A 7 -6.11 3.77 50.55
C LYS A 7 -6.80 4.92 49.84
N ILE A 8 -7.40 4.67 48.67
CA ILE A 8 -8.46 5.50 48.13
C ILE A 8 -9.75 4.68 48.18
N LYS A 9 -10.68 5.08 49.05
CA LYS A 9 -12.05 4.59 49.11
C LYS A 9 -12.98 5.71 48.67
N GLY A 10 -13.85 5.40 47.69
CA GLY A 10 -15.07 6.12 47.34
C GLY A 10 -14.83 7.26 46.34
N ARG A 11 -15.56 7.39 45.23
CA ARG A 11 -16.93 6.97 44.96
C ARG A 11 -17.12 6.65 43.47
N ALA A 12 -17.95 5.64 43.24
CA ALA A 12 -18.61 5.38 41.97
C ALA A 12 -19.39 6.63 41.51
N VAL A 13 -18.92 7.24 40.42
CA VAL A 13 -19.73 7.97 39.43
C VAL A 13 -19.11 7.59 38.08
N LEU A 14 -19.34 6.34 37.68
CA LEU A 14 -19.04 5.83 36.36
C LEU A 14 -20.40 5.58 35.68
N ALA A 15 -20.45 5.92 34.39
CA ALA A 15 -21.47 5.48 33.40
C ALA A 15 -22.67 6.41 33.06
N ALA A 16 -22.61 7.73 33.23
CA ALA A 16 -23.69 8.60 32.71
C ALA A 16 -23.27 9.91 32.01
N SER A 17 -21.98 10.23 31.91
CA SER A 17 -21.50 11.51 31.35
C SER A 17 -20.60 11.39 30.11
N LEU A 18 -20.47 10.18 29.53
CA LEU A 18 -19.73 9.93 28.28
C LEU A 18 -20.63 9.75 27.04
N LEU A 19 -21.96 9.93 27.18
CA LEU A 19 -22.95 9.70 26.12
C LEU A 19 -23.58 11.00 25.55
N THR A 20 -23.11 12.18 25.94
CA THR A 20 -23.66 13.47 25.48
C THR A 20 -22.60 14.48 24.99
N GLY A 21 -21.37 14.02 24.74
CA GLY A 21 -20.29 14.82 24.16
C GLY A 21 -20.28 14.85 22.62
N GLY A 22 -21.29 14.31 21.95
CA GLY A 22 -21.53 14.49 20.52
C GLY A 22 -22.03 15.91 20.23
N MET A 23 -21.22 16.93 20.54
CA MET A 23 -21.38 18.21 19.86
C MET A 23 -20.85 17.98 18.45
N SER A 24 -21.77 17.62 17.56
CA SER A 24 -21.58 17.81 16.14
C SER A 24 -21.07 19.23 15.93
N ILE A 25 -19.88 19.37 15.35
CA ILE A 25 -19.45 20.63 14.71
C ILE A 25 -20.27 20.76 13.41
N ALA A 26 -21.58 20.62 13.52
CA ALA A 26 -22.51 20.87 12.44
C ALA A 26 -22.75 22.37 12.46
N SER A 27 -22.24 23.07 11.46
CA SER A 27 -22.86 24.24 10.78
C SER A 27 -21.97 25.45 10.51
N SER A 28 -20.68 25.48 10.87
CA SER A 28 -19.79 26.38 10.15
C SER A 28 -19.43 25.70 8.84
N VAL A 29 -20.18 26.06 7.80
CA VAL A 29 -19.79 26.04 6.38
C VAL A 29 -18.30 25.79 6.22
N GLN A 30 -17.93 24.84 5.37
CA GLN A 30 -16.60 24.69 4.74
C GLN A 30 -16.02 26.07 4.42
N ALA A 31 -15.42 26.71 5.42
CA ALA A 31 -14.91 28.04 5.25
C ALA A 31 -13.67 27.82 4.40
N ALA A 32 -13.68 28.38 3.19
CA ALA A 32 -12.44 28.52 2.46
C ALA A 32 -11.44 29.22 3.40
N GLY A 33 -10.34 28.54 3.72
CA GLY A 33 -9.31 29.06 4.61
C GLY A 33 -9.21 28.36 5.96
N CYS A 34 -8.16 28.75 6.67
CA CYS A 34 -7.74 28.12 7.92
C CYS A 34 -8.25 28.90 9.13
N VAL A 35 -9.06 28.25 9.96
CA VAL A 35 -9.64 28.82 11.18
C VAL A 35 -9.06 28.11 12.38
N LEU A 36 -8.57 28.86 13.37
CA LEU A 36 -8.14 28.30 14.64
C LEU A 36 -9.36 27.82 15.44
N GLN A 37 -9.42 26.52 15.74
CA GLN A 37 -10.51 25.91 16.50
C GLN A 37 -9.97 24.87 17.47
N ASN A 38 -10.76 24.55 18.49
CA ASN A 38 -10.43 23.46 19.40
C ASN A 38 -10.53 22.11 18.69
N ASP A 39 -9.51 21.28 18.85
CA ASP A 39 -9.50 19.90 18.39
C ASP A 39 -9.97 18.99 19.52
N PRO A 40 -11.19 18.45 19.48
CA PRO A 40 -11.71 17.61 20.56
C PRO A 40 -10.93 16.30 20.70
N PHE A 41 -10.44 15.74 19.60
CA PHE A 41 -9.66 14.50 19.61
C PHE A 41 -8.31 14.73 20.30
N LEU A 42 -7.53 15.72 19.84
CA LEU A 42 -6.24 16.02 20.45
C LEU A 42 -6.42 16.51 21.88
N SER A 43 -7.47 17.28 22.16
CA SER A 43 -7.75 17.73 23.52
C SER A 43 -8.01 16.56 24.48
N SER A 44 -8.74 15.55 24.00
CA SER A 44 -8.98 14.33 24.76
C SER A 44 -7.70 13.51 24.96
N VAL A 45 -6.89 13.33 23.90
CA VAL A 45 -5.64 12.56 23.96
C VAL A 45 -4.60 13.23 24.86
N MET A 46 -4.51 14.56 24.82
CA MET A 46 -3.54 15.33 25.62
C MET A 46 -4.06 15.68 27.01
N GLY A 47 -5.34 15.46 27.30
CA GLY A 47 -5.95 15.79 28.60
C GLY A 47 -6.03 17.29 28.88
N MET A 48 -5.96 18.14 27.86
CA MET A 48 -5.99 19.60 27.94
C MET A 48 -6.51 20.20 26.63
N PRO A 49 -7.02 21.44 26.60
CA PRO A 49 -7.42 22.07 25.36
C PRO A 49 -6.25 22.17 24.38
N VAL A 50 -6.46 21.67 23.16
CA VAL A 50 -5.54 21.75 22.04
C VAL A 50 -6.27 22.45 20.90
N ASP A 51 -5.73 23.57 20.44
CA ASP A 51 -6.27 24.28 19.28
C ASP A 51 -5.41 23.99 18.04
N GLY A 52 -6.06 23.91 16.89
CA GLY A 52 -5.43 23.68 15.59
C GLY A 52 -6.08 24.54 14.52
N TYR A 53 -5.34 24.80 13.45
CA TYR A 53 -5.91 25.43 12.27
C TYR A 53 -6.62 24.38 11.41
N PHE A 54 -7.92 24.57 11.22
CA PHE A 54 -8.79 23.68 10.46
C PHE A 54 -9.46 24.39 9.28
N GLY A 55 -9.88 23.61 8.28
CA GLY A 55 -10.48 24.12 7.05
C GLY A 55 -9.50 24.05 5.89
N HIS A 56 -9.99 23.79 4.68
CA HIS A 56 -9.11 23.51 3.53
C HIS A 56 -8.39 24.82 3.09
N PRO A 57 -7.04 24.84 2.91
CA PRO A 57 -6.11 23.71 2.75
C PRO A 57 -5.37 23.25 4.03
N CYS A 58 -5.76 23.73 5.21
CA CYS A 58 -5.32 23.18 6.49
C CYS A 58 -5.95 21.80 6.78
N ALA A 59 -5.64 21.23 7.94
CA ALA A 59 -6.23 19.97 8.38
C ALA A 59 -7.77 20.01 8.42
N GLN A 60 -8.42 18.90 8.12
CA GLN A 60 -9.83 18.72 8.46
C GLN A 60 -9.96 18.27 9.91
N PRO A 61 -11.06 18.63 10.60
CA PRO A 61 -11.32 18.17 11.96
C PRO A 61 -11.10 16.66 12.09
N HIS A 62 -10.49 16.23 13.17
CA HIS A 62 -10.29 14.80 13.41
C HIS A 62 -11.60 14.16 13.85
N PRO A 63 -11.95 12.97 13.32
CA PRO A 63 -13.00 12.16 13.89
C PRO A 63 -12.64 11.80 15.34
N GLY A 64 -13.65 11.45 16.14
CA GLY A 64 -13.41 10.84 17.43
C GLY A 64 -12.59 9.54 17.30
N ALA A 65 -12.08 9.03 18.43
CA ALA A 65 -11.46 7.71 18.42
C ALA A 65 -12.51 6.62 18.20
N SER A 66 -12.19 5.59 17.41
CA SER A 66 -13.00 4.38 17.35
C SER A 66 -12.96 3.63 18.68
N ILE A 67 -14.06 3.00 19.03
CA ILE A 67 -14.14 2.12 20.21
C ILE A 67 -13.80 0.71 19.76
N GLN A 68 -12.75 0.12 20.35
CA GLN A 68 -12.32 -1.25 20.06
C GLN A 68 -12.54 -2.12 21.31
N THR A 69 -13.26 -3.23 21.16
CA THR A 69 -13.57 -4.16 22.26
C THR A 69 -13.22 -5.59 21.83
N PRO A 70 -12.31 -6.29 22.53
CA PRO A 70 -12.06 -7.70 22.26
C PRO A 70 -13.24 -8.56 22.75
N SER A 71 -13.51 -9.65 22.04
CA SER A 71 -14.38 -10.73 22.52
C SER A 71 -13.78 -11.41 23.75
N ALA A 72 -14.61 -12.13 24.51
CA ALA A 72 -14.17 -12.80 25.75
C ALA A 72 -13.07 -13.85 25.53
N ASP A 73 -13.03 -14.46 24.34
CA ASP A 73 -12.01 -15.43 23.92
C ASP A 73 -10.77 -14.77 23.29
N GLY A 74 -10.79 -13.45 23.07
CA GLY A 74 -9.71 -12.69 22.44
C GLY A 74 -9.55 -12.90 20.93
N VAL A 75 -10.42 -13.70 20.29
CA VAL A 75 -10.31 -14.05 18.86
C VAL A 75 -10.91 -12.97 17.95
N THR A 76 -11.88 -12.20 18.45
CA THR A 76 -12.58 -11.17 17.68
C THR A 76 -12.35 -9.79 18.28
N THR A 77 -12.16 -8.78 17.44
CA THR A 77 -12.21 -7.37 17.84
C THR A 77 -13.42 -6.70 17.21
N PHE A 78 -14.32 -6.18 18.04
CA PHE A 78 -15.43 -5.34 17.62
C PHE A 78 -14.98 -3.89 17.59
N VAL A 79 -15.20 -3.21 16.47
CA VAL A 79 -14.82 -1.83 16.24
C VAL A 79 -16.05 -1.00 15.91
N VAL A 80 -16.31 0.05 16.67
CA VAL A 80 -17.35 1.03 16.38
C VAL A 80 -16.68 2.36 16.07
N THR A 81 -16.79 2.81 14.83
CA THR A 81 -16.24 4.11 14.41
C THR A 81 -17.10 5.26 14.93
N PRO A 82 -16.53 6.47 15.12
CA PRO A 82 -17.32 7.66 15.47
C PRO A 82 -18.33 8.00 14.37
N GLU A 83 -19.37 8.76 14.74
CA GLU A 83 -20.29 9.34 13.75
C GLU A 83 -19.54 10.30 12.81
N GLY A 84 -19.74 10.12 11.50
CA GLY A 84 -19.18 10.97 10.46
C GLY A 84 -19.59 12.43 10.59
N GLN A 85 -18.67 13.33 10.23
CA GLN A 85 -18.80 14.78 10.47
C GLN A 85 -19.81 15.49 9.56
N HIS A 86 -20.21 14.85 8.47
CA HIS A 86 -21.12 15.41 7.46
C HIS A 86 -22.55 14.92 7.67
N PRO A 87 -23.59 15.59 7.16
CA PRO A 87 -24.94 15.04 7.15
C PRO A 87 -25.02 13.71 6.38
N PRO A 88 -25.83 12.73 6.83
CA PRO A 88 -26.03 11.49 6.09
C PRO A 88 -26.56 11.76 4.67
N GLN A 89 -25.94 11.16 3.66
CA GLN A 89 -26.32 11.29 2.26
C GLN A 89 -25.82 10.09 1.47
N ASP A 90 -26.61 9.56 0.52
CA ASP A 90 -26.09 8.58 -0.44
C ASP A 90 -25.22 9.31 -1.49
N PRO A 91 -23.89 9.15 -1.49
CA PRO A 91 -23.01 9.91 -2.38
C PRO A 91 -23.11 9.42 -3.84
N PHE A 92 -23.74 8.27 -4.11
CA PHE A 92 -23.92 7.72 -5.44
C PHE A 92 -25.25 8.17 -6.06
N ALA A 93 -26.31 8.26 -5.25
CA ALA A 93 -27.59 8.82 -5.68
C ALA A 93 -27.54 10.35 -5.77
N GLU A 94 -26.78 11.00 -4.88
CA GLU A 94 -26.69 12.45 -4.78
C GLU A 94 -25.23 12.94 -4.84
N PRO A 95 -24.58 12.86 -6.01
CA PRO A 95 -23.18 13.25 -6.16
C PRO A 95 -23.00 14.77 -5.95
N PRO A 96 -21.87 15.21 -5.37
CA PRO A 96 -20.67 14.43 -5.05
C PRO A 96 -20.68 13.72 -3.69
N GLY A 97 -21.76 13.81 -2.90
CA GLY A 97 -21.81 13.42 -1.49
C GLY A 97 -21.53 14.58 -0.53
N SER A 98 -21.91 14.41 0.74
CA SER A 98 -21.89 15.49 1.75
C SER A 98 -20.50 15.75 2.32
N ASN A 99 -19.58 14.80 2.11
CA ASN A 99 -18.19 14.81 2.53
C ASN A 99 -17.22 15.34 1.44
N PHE A 100 -17.74 15.88 0.34
CA PHE A 100 -16.94 16.46 -0.73
C PHE A 100 -16.38 17.85 -0.34
N LEU A 101 -15.08 18.04 -0.47
CA LEU A 101 -14.36 19.30 -0.26
C LEU A 101 -14.13 20.03 -1.59
N LEU A 102 -14.18 21.36 -1.56
CA LEU A 102 -13.85 22.19 -2.70
C LEU A 102 -12.33 22.32 -2.89
N ASN A 103 -11.91 22.39 -4.14
CA ASN A 103 -10.52 22.56 -4.52
C ASN A 103 -9.93 23.90 -4.05
N VAL A 104 -8.70 23.82 -3.52
CA VAL A 104 -7.84 24.95 -3.24
C VAL A 104 -6.46 24.76 -3.89
N ASP A 105 -6.13 25.75 -4.72
CA ASP A 105 -4.94 25.87 -5.54
C ASP A 105 -3.64 26.25 -4.78
N GLU A 106 -3.53 25.84 -3.52
CA GLU A 106 -2.43 26.15 -2.58
C GLU A 106 -1.82 24.86 -2.02
N ASN A 107 -0.62 24.92 -1.47
CA ASN A 107 -0.07 23.82 -0.66
C ASN A 107 -0.93 23.56 0.59
N LEU A 108 -0.93 22.30 1.03
CA LEU A 108 -1.46 21.91 2.33
C LEU A 108 -0.76 22.65 3.46
N ARG A 109 -1.46 22.76 4.60
CA ARG A 109 -0.93 23.33 5.84
C ARG A 109 -1.16 22.40 7.02
N ASP A 110 -0.21 22.36 7.93
CA ASP A 110 -0.32 21.58 9.16
C ASP A 110 -1.20 22.26 10.23
N LEU A 111 -1.42 21.60 11.37
CA LEU A 111 -2.23 22.13 12.48
C LEU A 111 -1.70 23.44 13.07
N SER A 112 -0.44 23.80 12.80
CA SER A 112 0.18 25.06 13.21
C SER A 112 0.16 26.11 12.10
N ASN A 113 -0.65 25.91 11.06
CA ASN A 113 -0.78 26.76 9.87
C ASN A 113 0.51 26.89 9.03
N ARG A 114 1.47 25.97 9.21
CA ARG A 114 2.73 25.99 8.45
C ARG A 114 2.51 25.29 7.12
N GLU A 115 3.03 25.91 6.07
CA GLU A 115 2.96 25.35 4.72
C GLU A 115 3.76 24.05 4.60
N MET A 116 3.14 23.07 3.94
CA MET A 116 3.75 21.81 3.53
C MET A 116 4.09 21.93 2.05
N PRO A 117 5.32 22.35 1.67
CA PRO A 117 5.69 22.57 0.27
C PRO A 117 5.55 21.27 -0.54
N ASN A 118 5.43 21.39 -1.87
CA ASN A 118 5.27 20.25 -2.78
C ASN A 118 4.05 19.38 -2.46
N THR A 119 2.97 20.01 -2.01
CA THR A 119 1.67 19.34 -1.81
C THR A 119 0.56 19.97 -2.64
N ILE A 120 0.88 21.01 -3.43
CA ILE A 120 -0.05 21.63 -4.36
C ILE A 120 -0.57 20.57 -5.34
N PRO A 121 -1.87 20.56 -5.65
CA PRO A 121 -2.45 19.59 -6.57
C PRO A 121 -2.05 19.88 -8.02
N SER A 122 -2.11 18.87 -8.88
CA SER A 122 -2.00 19.04 -10.33
C SER A 122 -3.04 20.05 -10.83
N LYS A 123 -2.66 20.85 -11.82
CA LYS A 123 -3.53 21.88 -12.43
C LYS A 123 -3.79 21.56 -13.89
N SER A 124 -4.86 22.13 -14.44
CA SER A 124 -5.19 21.93 -15.85
C SER A 124 -4.09 22.37 -16.82
N THR A 125 -3.33 23.39 -16.44
CA THR A 125 -2.19 23.91 -17.20
C THR A 125 -0.86 23.24 -16.85
N ASN A 126 -0.81 22.41 -15.81
CA ASN A 126 0.38 21.69 -15.37
C ASN A 126 -0.02 20.38 -14.65
N PRO A 127 -0.28 19.30 -15.40
CA PRO A 127 -0.76 18.03 -14.85
C PRO A 127 0.32 17.29 -14.04
N TYR A 128 1.59 17.64 -14.21
CA TYR A 128 2.76 17.01 -13.59
C TYR A 128 3.55 18.00 -12.73
N ASN A 129 2.84 18.81 -11.94
CA ASN A 129 3.41 19.89 -11.14
C ASN A 129 4.47 19.45 -10.13
N LEU A 130 4.42 18.20 -9.67
CA LEU A 130 5.38 17.61 -8.73
C LEU A 130 6.52 16.85 -9.41
N HIS A 131 6.54 16.77 -10.75
CA HIS A 131 7.69 16.25 -11.47
C HIS A 131 8.86 17.23 -11.37
N ASP A 132 10.06 16.70 -11.14
CA ASP A 132 11.31 17.46 -11.07
C ASP A 132 12.15 17.27 -12.33
N GLY A 133 11.57 17.67 -13.47
CA GLY A 133 12.16 17.54 -14.80
C GLY A 133 11.37 16.60 -15.71
N PRO A 134 11.91 16.33 -16.92
CA PRO A 134 11.28 15.42 -17.87
C PRO A 134 11.37 13.96 -17.38
N VAL A 135 10.44 13.13 -17.84
CA VAL A 135 10.57 11.68 -17.73
C VAL A 135 11.54 11.18 -18.80
N LEU A 136 12.42 10.27 -18.41
CA LEU A 136 13.44 9.71 -19.28
C LEU A 136 13.19 8.23 -19.49
N THR A 137 13.51 7.73 -20.67
CA THR A 137 13.35 6.30 -20.98
C THR A 137 14.65 5.65 -21.42
N ARG A 138 14.76 4.35 -21.21
CA ARG A 138 15.76 3.48 -21.86
C ARG A 138 15.21 2.08 -22.08
N ALA A 139 15.63 1.44 -23.16
CA ALA A 139 15.25 0.06 -23.46
C ALA A 139 15.90 -0.95 -22.48
N ILE A 140 15.15 -1.99 -22.13
CA ILE A 140 15.54 -3.12 -21.28
C ILE A 140 14.95 -4.43 -21.81
N ASP A 141 15.47 -5.57 -21.35
CA ASP A 141 14.80 -6.86 -21.55
C ASP A 141 13.50 -6.89 -20.73
N LYS A 142 12.38 -7.16 -21.40
CA LYS A 142 11.05 -7.19 -20.77
C LYS A 142 10.73 -8.51 -20.07
N THR A 143 11.59 -9.52 -20.14
CA THR A 143 11.37 -10.79 -19.45
C THR A 143 11.19 -10.57 -17.95
N ASN A 144 10.11 -11.09 -17.36
CA ASN A 144 9.79 -10.94 -15.93
C ASN A 144 10.02 -12.25 -15.13
N PRO A 145 9.92 -12.22 -13.79
CA PRO A 145 10.08 -13.42 -12.95
C PRO A 145 9.08 -14.53 -13.26
N GLU A 146 7.82 -14.19 -13.57
CA GLU A 146 6.78 -15.17 -13.93
C GLU A 146 7.09 -15.88 -15.24
N ASP A 147 7.56 -15.15 -16.28
CA ASP A 147 7.92 -15.72 -17.57
C ASP A 147 9.05 -16.76 -17.42
N ASP A 148 10.09 -16.44 -16.64
CA ASP A 148 11.21 -17.34 -16.41
C ASP A 148 10.82 -18.55 -15.53
N LEU A 149 9.97 -18.36 -14.50
CA LEU A 149 9.46 -19.46 -13.67
C LEU A 149 8.53 -20.39 -14.45
N ASP A 150 7.61 -19.83 -15.24
CA ASP A 150 6.70 -20.58 -16.11
C ASP A 150 7.48 -21.43 -17.10
N ALA A 151 8.48 -20.83 -17.78
CA ALA A 151 9.35 -21.53 -18.71
C ALA A 151 10.16 -22.67 -18.04
N ILE A 152 10.59 -22.51 -16.79
CA ILE A 152 11.26 -23.58 -16.03
C ILE A 152 10.29 -24.74 -15.76
N ILE A 153 9.07 -24.45 -15.33
CA ILE A 153 8.06 -25.46 -15.03
C ILE A 153 7.65 -26.20 -16.32
N ASP A 154 7.48 -25.49 -17.43
CA ASP A 154 7.20 -26.07 -18.75
C ASP A 154 8.27 -27.10 -19.17
N GLN A 155 9.55 -26.82 -18.91
CA GLN A 155 10.64 -27.78 -19.20
C GLN A 155 10.53 -29.04 -18.34
N PHE A 156 10.12 -28.92 -17.08
CA PHE A 156 9.85 -30.07 -16.23
C PHE A 156 8.62 -30.86 -16.68
N GLU A 157 7.55 -30.18 -17.12
CA GLU A 157 6.32 -30.80 -17.63
C GLU A 157 6.54 -31.55 -18.95
N ALA A 158 7.35 -31.00 -19.85
CA ALA A 158 7.68 -31.63 -21.11
C ALA A 158 8.42 -32.98 -20.91
N GLY A 159 9.22 -33.11 -19.85
CA GLY A 159 9.87 -34.35 -19.44
C GLY A 159 10.95 -34.90 -20.38
N GLN A 160 11.12 -34.33 -21.58
CA GLN A 160 12.06 -34.80 -22.59
C GLN A 160 13.48 -34.32 -22.29
N GLY A 161 14.44 -35.25 -22.21
CA GLY A 161 15.85 -34.92 -22.03
C GLY A 161 16.25 -34.44 -20.63
N LEU A 162 15.35 -34.53 -19.64
CA LEU A 162 15.66 -34.26 -18.23
C LEU A 162 16.71 -35.24 -17.72
N ASN A 163 17.94 -34.77 -17.61
CA ASN A 163 19.01 -35.42 -16.87
C ASN A 163 19.32 -34.60 -15.61
N GLN A 164 20.02 -35.20 -14.65
CA GLN A 164 20.29 -34.55 -13.36
C GLN A 164 20.97 -33.16 -13.51
N ARG A 165 21.85 -33.00 -14.50
CA ARG A 165 22.52 -31.71 -14.75
C ARG A 165 21.53 -30.63 -15.19
N LEU A 166 20.58 -30.98 -16.05
CA LEU A 166 19.53 -30.07 -16.48
C LEU A 166 18.58 -29.75 -15.31
N ILE A 167 18.19 -30.75 -14.53
CA ILE A 167 17.35 -30.58 -13.33
C ILE A 167 18.00 -29.59 -12.37
N ASN A 168 19.24 -29.84 -11.94
CA ASN A 168 19.93 -28.94 -11.02
C ASN A 168 20.05 -27.52 -11.58
N ARG A 169 20.34 -27.37 -12.88
CA ARG A 169 20.45 -26.04 -13.51
C ARG A 169 19.11 -25.28 -13.50
N LEU A 170 18.00 -25.95 -13.84
CA LEU A 170 16.67 -25.36 -13.86
C LEU A 170 16.19 -25.03 -12.44
N SER A 171 16.37 -25.96 -11.51
CA SER A 171 16.03 -25.78 -10.10
C SER A 171 16.82 -24.67 -9.45
N GLN A 172 18.14 -24.60 -9.69
CA GLN A 172 18.96 -23.49 -9.19
C GLN A 172 18.50 -22.15 -9.76
N ARG A 173 18.18 -22.09 -11.06
CA ARG A 173 17.64 -20.86 -11.66
C ARG A 173 16.30 -20.45 -11.01
N GLY A 174 15.43 -21.41 -10.69
CA GLY A 174 14.18 -21.16 -9.96
C GLY A 174 14.44 -20.60 -8.56
N ILE A 175 15.39 -21.18 -7.82
CA ILE A 175 15.83 -20.68 -6.50
C ILE A 175 16.39 -19.26 -6.64
N ASP A 176 17.24 -19.02 -7.63
CA ASP A 176 17.87 -17.71 -7.85
C ASP A 176 16.83 -16.62 -8.16
N ILE A 177 15.78 -16.92 -8.94
CA ILE A 177 14.67 -15.99 -9.18
C ILE A 177 13.92 -15.70 -7.88
N LEU A 178 13.58 -16.74 -7.11
CA LEU A 178 12.79 -16.58 -5.89
C LEU A 178 13.56 -15.83 -4.78
N GLU A 179 14.87 -16.03 -4.69
CA GLU A 179 15.75 -15.34 -3.74
C GLU A 179 16.24 -13.96 -4.22
N GLY A 180 16.00 -13.60 -5.49
CA GLY A 180 16.47 -12.35 -6.09
C GLY A 180 17.97 -12.34 -6.43
N ASN A 181 18.60 -13.51 -6.59
CA ASN A 181 20.00 -13.63 -6.98
C ASN A 181 20.20 -13.18 -8.45
N PRO A 182 21.38 -12.63 -8.81
CA PRO A 182 21.62 -12.15 -10.17
C PRO A 182 21.59 -13.28 -11.21
N ILE A 183 20.76 -13.12 -12.25
CA ILE A 183 20.65 -14.05 -13.39
C ILE A 183 20.77 -13.33 -14.75
N GLY A 184 21.14 -12.04 -14.73
CA GLY A 184 21.29 -11.22 -15.92
C GLY A 184 19.95 -10.69 -16.46
N ARG A 185 18.96 -10.50 -15.59
CA ARG A 185 17.64 -9.95 -15.93
C ARG A 185 17.45 -8.56 -15.39
N ALA A 186 16.49 -7.83 -15.95
CA ALA A 186 16.15 -6.48 -15.50
C ALA A 186 15.65 -6.45 -14.04
N TYR A 187 15.13 -7.58 -13.53
CA TYR A 187 14.63 -7.76 -12.17
C TYR A 187 15.66 -8.37 -11.20
N ASP A 188 16.94 -8.46 -11.56
CA ASP A 188 17.99 -8.91 -10.63
C ASP A 188 17.96 -8.08 -9.34
N GLY A 189 18.05 -8.74 -8.18
CA GLY A 189 18.01 -8.12 -6.86
C GLY A 189 16.62 -7.97 -6.24
N PHE A 190 15.54 -8.26 -6.97
CA PHE A 190 14.17 -8.32 -6.44
C PHE A 190 13.85 -9.76 -6.02
N SER A 191 13.76 -9.99 -4.71
CA SER A 191 13.43 -11.31 -4.15
C SER A 191 11.91 -11.51 -4.09
N MET A 192 11.40 -12.61 -4.63
CA MET A 192 9.99 -12.98 -4.57
C MET A 192 9.63 -13.69 -3.25
N LEU A 193 10.65 -14.14 -2.52
CA LEU A 193 10.58 -14.46 -1.09
C LEU A 193 10.90 -13.18 -0.34
N HIS A 194 9.93 -12.46 0.20
CA HIS A 194 10.10 -11.11 0.74
C HIS A 194 10.85 -11.06 2.08
N TYR A 195 11.91 -11.85 2.24
CA TYR A 195 12.75 -11.99 3.45
C TYR A 195 13.76 -10.85 3.63
N THR A 196 13.88 -9.94 2.66
CA THR A 196 14.89 -8.88 2.63
C THR A 196 14.43 -7.55 3.23
N GLY A 197 13.26 -7.52 3.90
CA GLY A 197 12.69 -6.32 4.52
C GLY A 197 13.69 -5.48 5.32
N PRO A 198 14.54 -6.07 6.20
CA PRO A 198 15.57 -5.33 6.94
C PRO A 198 16.58 -4.59 6.06
N ASN A 199 16.83 -5.06 4.85
CA ASN A 199 17.77 -4.45 3.89
C ASN A 199 17.12 -3.38 3.01
N ARG A 200 15.79 -3.22 3.01
CA ARG A 200 15.06 -2.31 2.11
C ARG A 200 14.82 -0.92 2.70
N VAL A 201 15.80 -0.42 3.46
CA VAL A 201 15.81 0.95 4.02
C VAL A 201 16.68 1.84 3.14
N LYS A 202 16.09 2.89 2.56
CA LYS A 202 16.82 3.89 1.77
C LYS A 202 16.85 5.23 2.46
N LYS A 203 18.05 5.73 2.72
CA LYS A 203 18.27 7.02 3.36
C LYS A 203 18.30 8.13 2.32
N VAL A 204 17.61 9.23 2.61
CA VAL A 204 17.70 10.44 1.79
C VAL A 204 19.10 11.04 1.94
N ILE A 205 19.80 11.19 0.82
CA ILE A 205 21.12 11.80 0.76
C ILE A 205 20.94 13.32 0.75
N PRO A 206 21.45 14.07 1.75
CA PRO A 206 21.23 15.51 1.84
C PRO A 206 22.03 16.27 0.77
N GLU A 207 21.45 17.36 0.29
CA GLU A 207 22.05 18.30 -0.66
C GLU A 207 22.30 19.64 0.01
N TYR A 208 23.50 20.19 -0.18
CA TYR A 208 23.93 21.46 0.42
C TYR A 208 24.27 22.49 -0.66
N ASP A 209 23.97 23.75 -0.38
CA ASP A 209 24.44 24.86 -1.23
C ASP A 209 25.95 25.13 -1.06
N ALA A 210 26.47 26.11 -1.79
CA ALA A 210 27.89 26.49 -1.73
C ALA A 210 28.35 27.00 -0.36
N ASN A 211 27.42 27.40 0.52
CA ASN A 211 27.70 27.87 1.88
C ASN A 211 27.56 26.75 2.92
N GLY A 212 27.25 25.52 2.50
CA GLY A 212 27.01 24.39 3.40
C GLY A 212 25.63 24.41 4.06
N VAL A 213 24.67 25.18 3.53
CA VAL A 213 23.29 25.19 4.01
C VAL A 213 22.55 24.01 3.38
N LEU A 214 21.88 23.21 4.20
CA LEU A 214 21.01 22.13 3.73
C LEU A 214 19.85 22.72 2.94
N ILE A 215 19.73 22.34 1.67
CA ILE A 215 18.70 22.84 0.74
C ILE A 215 17.75 21.76 0.24
N GLY A 216 18.13 20.49 0.36
CA GLY A 216 17.26 19.38 -0.01
C GLY A 216 17.90 18.01 0.18
N GLY A 217 17.52 17.07 -0.68
CA GLY A 217 18.12 15.74 -0.74
C GLY A 217 17.48 14.88 -1.83
N ASN A 218 18.11 13.75 -2.14
CA ASN A 218 17.61 12.78 -3.10
C ASN A 218 17.67 11.35 -2.54
N VAL A 219 16.73 10.51 -2.97
CA VAL A 219 16.80 9.06 -2.80
C VAL A 219 16.39 8.38 -4.10
N ASP A 220 17.17 7.40 -4.54
CA ASP A 220 16.90 6.61 -5.75
C ASP A 220 16.15 5.33 -5.39
N VAL A 221 15.10 5.00 -6.14
CA VAL A 221 14.21 3.85 -5.91
C VAL A 221 14.08 3.05 -7.19
N ASN A 222 14.31 1.74 -7.13
CA ASN A 222 14.11 0.87 -8.29
C ASN A 222 12.81 0.11 -8.11
N MET A 223 12.02 0.04 -9.17
CA MET A 223 10.77 -0.70 -9.19
C MET A 223 10.67 -1.56 -10.43
N ILE A 224 10.00 -2.70 -10.31
CA ILE A 224 9.62 -3.55 -11.44
C ILE A 224 8.11 -3.71 -11.47
N TYR A 225 7.55 -3.61 -12.67
CA TYR A 225 6.12 -3.73 -12.92
C TYR A 225 5.91 -4.92 -13.86
N PHE A 226 5.10 -5.88 -13.46
CA PHE A 226 4.80 -7.08 -14.25
C PHE A 226 3.50 -7.73 -13.76
N ASN A 227 2.73 -8.35 -14.65
CA ASN A 227 1.50 -9.08 -14.34
C ASN A 227 0.58 -8.39 -13.31
N GLN A 228 0.44 -8.92 -12.09
CA GLN A 228 -0.37 -8.31 -11.04
C GLN A 228 0.47 -7.65 -9.92
N ARG A 229 1.75 -7.39 -10.21
CA ARG A 229 2.77 -7.04 -9.22
C ARG A 229 3.46 -5.72 -9.54
N ILE A 230 3.72 -4.99 -8.46
CA ILE A 230 4.71 -3.93 -8.39
C ILE A 230 5.63 -4.34 -7.26
N GLU A 231 6.93 -4.41 -7.52
CA GLU A 231 7.94 -4.67 -6.50
C GLU A 231 8.90 -3.48 -6.43
N SER A 232 9.40 -3.19 -5.24
CA SER A 232 10.36 -2.10 -5.00
C SER A 232 11.55 -2.58 -4.20
N ASP A 233 12.73 -2.05 -4.51
CA ASP A 233 13.94 -2.27 -3.69
C ASP A 233 13.94 -1.46 -2.37
N MET A 234 12.83 -0.80 -2.07
CA MET A 234 12.61 0.05 -0.91
C MET A 234 11.25 -0.24 -0.26
N ALA A 235 11.29 -0.61 1.02
CA ALA A 235 10.14 -0.71 1.91
C ALA A 235 10.10 0.46 2.90
N PHE A 236 11.26 1.07 3.19
CA PHE A 236 11.36 2.22 4.09
C PHE A 236 12.21 3.34 3.53
N ILE A 237 11.74 4.57 3.69
CA ILE A 237 12.51 5.79 3.46
C ILE A 237 12.97 6.32 4.82
N ASP A 238 14.26 6.59 4.99
CA ASP A 238 14.81 7.33 6.13
C ASP A 238 15.00 8.81 5.76
N PRO A 239 14.04 9.69 6.13
CA PRO A 239 14.13 11.13 5.87
C PRO A 239 14.85 11.90 6.99
N SER A 240 15.60 11.25 7.88
CA SER A 240 16.25 11.90 9.05
C SER A 240 17.13 13.09 8.69
N ALA A 241 17.75 13.09 7.50
CA ALA A 241 18.62 14.17 7.03
C ALA A 241 17.86 15.39 6.47
N VAL A 242 16.56 15.26 6.18
CA VAL A 242 15.77 16.29 5.47
C VAL A 242 14.47 16.65 6.20
N GLN A 243 14.49 16.60 7.54
CA GLN A 243 13.28 16.87 8.35
C GLN A 243 12.69 18.27 8.11
N GLU A 244 13.52 19.26 7.79
CA GLU A 244 13.12 20.67 7.70
C GLU A 244 13.14 21.26 6.27
N VAL A 245 13.58 20.48 5.28
CA VAL A 245 13.66 20.89 3.87
C VAL A 245 12.93 19.89 2.96
N PRO A 246 12.38 20.32 1.81
CA PRO A 246 11.86 19.40 0.79
C PRO A 246 12.98 18.50 0.23
N TYR A 247 12.60 17.40 -0.42
CA TYR A 247 13.55 16.49 -1.07
C TYR A 247 12.93 15.88 -2.33
N THR A 248 13.69 15.12 -3.09
CA THR A 248 13.25 14.44 -4.32
C THR A 248 13.38 12.94 -4.17
N ILE A 249 12.43 12.19 -4.74
CA ILE A 249 12.59 10.74 -4.98
C ILE A 249 12.77 10.54 -6.47
N THR A 250 13.86 9.89 -6.85
CA THR A 250 14.12 9.48 -8.23
C THR A 250 13.73 8.01 -8.39
N TYR A 251 12.65 7.75 -9.12
CA TYR A 251 12.18 6.40 -9.40
C TYR A 251 12.76 5.90 -10.72
N HIS A 252 13.23 4.66 -10.74
CA HIS A 252 13.60 3.89 -11.92
C HIS A 252 12.61 2.72 -12.07
N VAL A 253 11.57 2.93 -12.87
CA VAL A 253 10.47 1.99 -13.04
C VAL A 253 10.69 1.17 -14.29
N LYS A 254 10.95 -0.13 -14.12
CA LYS A 254 11.15 -1.09 -15.20
C LYS A 254 9.83 -1.77 -15.53
N VAL A 255 9.24 -1.42 -16.67
CA VAL A 255 8.00 -2.04 -17.17
C VAL A 255 8.38 -3.31 -17.92
N LEU A 256 8.12 -4.46 -17.29
CA LEU A 256 8.39 -5.78 -17.87
C LEU A 256 7.13 -6.29 -18.59
N HIS A 257 7.19 -7.51 -19.12
CA HIS A 257 6.08 -8.13 -19.83
C HIS A 257 4.83 -8.19 -18.96
N ARG A 258 3.70 -7.74 -19.52
CA ARG A 258 2.38 -7.56 -18.87
C ARG A 258 2.42 -6.55 -17.71
N GLY A 259 3.41 -5.66 -17.70
CA GLY A 259 3.67 -4.66 -16.66
C GLY A 259 3.09 -3.27 -16.91
N ILE A 260 2.43 -3.04 -18.06
CA ILE A 260 1.88 -1.72 -18.42
C ILE A 260 1.00 -1.18 -17.29
N GLU A 261 1.26 0.07 -16.89
CA GLU A 261 0.59 0.75 -15.78
C GLU A 261 0.84 2.26 -15.79
N ASP A 262 0.04 3.01 -15.05
CA ASP A 262 0.32 4.40 -14.75
C ASP A 262 1.17 4.53 -13.47
N PHE A 263 2.28 5.27 -13.55
CA PHE A 263 3.09 5.61 -12.39
C PHE A 263 2.30 6.57 -11.48
N SER A 264 1.81 6.02 -10.38
CA SER A 264 0.82 6.66 -9.52
C SER A 264 1.12 6.57 -8.02
N PRO A 265 2.24 7.16 -7.56
CA PRO A 265 2.51 7.29 -6.14
C PRO A 265 1.48 8.23 -5.47
N MET A 266 0.90 7.79 -4.36
CA MET A 266 0.11 8.55 -3.42
C MET A 266 0.88 8.71 -2.11
N ASN A 267 1.20 9.95 -1.74
CA ASN A 267 1.83 10.26 -0.47
C ASN A 267 0.77 10.39 0.62
N MET A 268 1.01 9.80 1.78
CA MET A 268 0.31 10.13 3.01
C MET A 268 1.21 10.97 3.91
N ASN A 269 0.66 12.05 4.45
CA ASN A 269 1.39 12.93 5.36
C ASN A 269 0.82 12.89 6.78
N PHE A 270 1.70 13.04 7.77
CA PHE A 270 1.35 13.41 9.13
C PHE A 270 1.09 14.90 9.25
N ASN A 271 0.24 15.26 10.20
CA ASN A 271 0.20 16.61 10.75
C ASN A 271 1.44 16.86 11.61
N ARG A 272 1.68 18.13 11.90
CA ARG A 272 2.63 18.57 12.92
C ARG A 272 1.98 19.60 13.84
N ILE A 273 2.33 19.54 15.10
CA ILE A 273 1.77 20.40 16.14
C ILE A 273 2.88 20.86 17.08
N ILE A 274 2.72 22.07 17.61
CA ILE A 274 3.54 22.54 18.72
C ILE A 274 2.94 21.98 20.01
N ASN A 275 3.73 21.19 20.74
CA ASN A 275 3.31 20.66 22.02
C ASN A 275 2.98 21.83 22.97
N PRO A 276 1.73 21.97 23.45
CA PRO A 276 1.33 23.09 24.29
C PRO A 276 2.03 23.11 25.66
N MET A 277 2.61 21.99 26.09
CA MET A 277 3.32 21.85 27.36
C MET A 277 4.82 22.14 27.23
N THR A 278 5.46 21.67 26.16
CA THR A 278 6.92 21.80 26.00
C THR A 278 7.34 22.89 25.02
N GLY A 279 6.45 23.32 24.12
CA GLY A 279 6.74 24.22 23.01
C GLY A 279 7.46 23.54 21.83
N ASP A 280 7.71 22.23 21.91
CA ASP A 280 8.44 21.50 20.87
C ASP A 280 7.54 21.15 19.67
N ASP A 281 8.13 21.15 18.48
CA ASP A 281 7.47 20.60 17.29
C ASP A 281 7.42 19.07 17.39
N MET A 282 6.22 18.50 17.40
CA MET A 282 5.99 17.06 17.48
C MET A 282 5.16 16.52 16.33
N ARG A 283 5.30 15.22 16.07
CA ARG A 283 4.47 14.48 15.10
C ARG A 283 3.02 14.46 15.60
N GLY A 284 2.11 14.89 14.73
CA GLY A 284 0.67 14.86 14.97
C GLY A 284 0.00 13.63 14.37
N PRO A 285 -1.35 13.60 14.36
CA PRO A 285 -2.14 12.55 13.74
C PRO A 285 -2.01 12.55 12.21
N PHE A 286 -2.69 11.63 11.53
CA PHE A 286 -2.73 11.58 10.06
C PHE A 286 -3.35 12.87 9.52
N HIS A 287 -2.80 13.40 8.43
CA HIS A 287 -3.30 14.62 7.79
C HIS A 287 -4.05 14.30 6.52
N ALA A 288 -3.42 14.48 5.37
CA ALA A 288 -3.98 14.19 4.07
C ALA A 288 -3.09 13.19 3.33
N SER A 289 -3.73 12.39 2.49
CA SER A 289 -3.08 11.70 1.40
C SER A 289 -3.39 12.37 0.08
N MET A 290 -2.45 12.28 -0.86
CA MET A 290 -2.56 12.92 -2.17
C MET A 290 -1.83 12.13 -3.24
N ASP A 291 -2.47 11.97 -4.40
CA ASP A 291 -1.78 11.45 -5.58
C ASP A 291 -0.76 12.47 -6.05
N VAL A 292 0.47 12.02 -6.24
CA VAL A 292 1.62 12.86 -6.55
C VAL A 292 1.87 12.92 -8.05
N SER A 293 1.50 11.86 -8.77
CA SER A 293 1.60 11.74 -10.21
C SER A 293 0.61 10.71 -10.73
N PHE A 294 0.31 10.78 -12.02
CA PHE A 294 -0.32 9.70 -12.80
C PHE A 294 0.31 9.74 -14.20
N PHE A 295 1.50 9.16 -14.33
CA PHE A 295 2.26 9.22 -15.57
C PHE A 295 2.14 7.89 -16.33
N PRO A 296 1.61 7.88 -17.56
CA PRO A 296 1.39 6.64 -18.29
C PRO A 296 2.72 5.99 -18.71
N MET A 297 2.92 4.72 -18.35
CA MET A 297 4.06 3.92 -18.78
C MET A 297 3.56 2.76 -19.65
N ILE A 298 3.40 3.06 -20.95
CA ILE A 298 2.71 2.18 -21.91
C ILE A 298 3.64 1.22 -22.67
N ASP A 299 4.95 1.46 -22.61
CA ASP A 299 5.93 0.64 -23.32
C ASP A 299 6.56 -0.41 -22.40
N GLU A 300 6.25 -1.69 -22.64
CA GLU A 300 7.01 -2.81 -22.06
C GLU A 300 8.44 -2.85 -22.58
N GLY A 301 9.38 -3.38 -21.78
CA GLY A 301 10.79 -3.39 -22.14
C GLY A 301 11.42 -2.01 -22.05
N THR A 302 10.83 -1.14 -21.22
CA THR A 302 11.32 0.23 -21.00
C THR A 302 11.50 0.48 -19.50
N GLU A 303 12.62 1.10 -19.15
CA GLU A 303 12.81 1.71 -17.84
C GLU A 303 12.52 3.21 -17.93
N TYR A 304 11.62 3.69 -17.08
CA TYR A 304 11.27 5.09 -16.91
C TYR A 304 11.99 5.66 -15.71
N THR A 305 12.73 6.76 -15.88
CA THR A 305 13.27 7.54 -14.77
C THR A 305 12.40 8.76 -14.52
N ILE A 306 11.76 8.80 -13.35
CA ILE A 306 10.78 9.82 -12.96
C ILE A 306 11.23 10.45 -11.64
N LYS A 307 11.38 11.77 -11.61
CA LYS A 307 11.77 12.51 -10.40
C LYS A 307 10.57 13.20 -9.79
N ILE A 308 10.32 12.96 -8.52
CA ILE A 308 9.14 13.46 -7.83
C ILE A 308 9.53 14.28 -6.61
N LYS A 309 9.08 15.54 -6.59
CA LYS A 309 9.25 16.45 -5.46
C LYS A 309 8.41 16.00 -4.29
N GLN A 310 9.05 15.93 -3.13
CA GLN A 310 8.45 15.58 -1.85
C GLN A 310 8.40 16.80 -0.94
N THR A 311 7.48 16.78 0.02
CA THR A 311 7.46 17.77 1.10
C THR A 311 8.61 17.55 2.09
N LYS A 312 8.62 18.27 3.21
CA LYS A 312 9.64 18.10 4.24
C LYS A 312 9.57 16.71 4.87
N GLY A 313 10.72 16.13 5.20
CA GLY A 313 10.85 14.78 5.74
C GLY A 313 10.05 14.52 7.02
N LYS A 314 9.77 15.55 7.82
CA LYS A 314 8.98 15.43 9.06
C LYS A 314 7.50 15.14 8.86
N TYR A 315 6.99 15.38 7.65
CA TYR A 315 5.59 15.12 7.30
C TYR A 315 5.38 13.72 6.72
N LEU A 316 6.42 13.04 6.23
CA LEU A 316 6.27 11.73 5.61
C LEU A 316 5.66 10.71 6.58
N ASN A 317 4.53 10.11 6.22
CA ASN A 317 4.00 8.90 6.85
C ASN A 317 4.37 7.69 6.00
N LEU A 318 3.86 7.64 4.78
CA LEU A 318 4.13 6.57 3.82
C LEU A 318 3.83 7.03 2.39
N ILE A 319 4.23 6.22 1.42
CA ILE A 319 3.94 6.37 -0.01
C ILE A 319 3.35 5.04 -0.50
N TYR A 320 2.18 5.10 -1.11
CA TYR A 320 1.61 3.99 -1.85
C TYR A 320 1.88 4.18 -3.34
N THR A 321 2.25 3.13 -4.05
CA THR A 321 2.27 3.17 -5.52
C THR A 321 1.23 2.18 -6.04
N TRP A 322 0.22 2.72 -6.72
CA TRP A 322 -0.93 1.96 -7.19
C TRP A 322 -0.71 1.43 -8.60
N GLY A 323 -1.34 0.29 -8.89
CA GLY A 323 -1.70 -0.09 -10.24
C GLY A 323 -3.17 0.19 -10.48
N TRP A 324 -3.52 1.32 -11.08
CA TRP A 324 -4.91 1.70 -11.34
C TRP A 324 -5.52 0.91 -12.50
N ARG A 325 -4.68 0.39 -13.41
CA ARG A 325 -5.13 -0.44 -14.51
C ARG A 325 -5.49 -1.86 -14.08
N ILE A 326 -4.76 -2.40 -13.10
CA ILE A 326 -4.98 -3.74 -12.54
C ILE A 326 -5.08 -3.65 -11.01
N HIS A 327 -6.22 -3.20 -10.52
CA HIS A 327 -6.57 -3.14 -9.08
C HIS A 327 -7.39 -4.39 -8.69
N PRO A 328 -7.28 -4.98 -7.48
CA PRO A 328 -6.57 -4.55 -6.26
C PRO A 328 -5.21 -5.17 -5.89
N PRO A 329 -4.62 -6.18 -6.57
CA PRO A 329 -3.39 -6.81 -6.06
C PRO A 329 -2.14 -5.93 -6.26
N ARG A 330 -2.16 -5.02 -7.25
CA ARG A 330 -0.97 -4.31 -7.70
C ARG A 330 -0.72 -3.06 -6.85
N VAL A 331 -0.12 -3.23 -5.69
CA VAL A 331 0.25 -2.14 -4.77
C VAL A 331 1.63 -2.39 -4.17
N GLN A 332 2.43 -1.34 -4.09
CA GLN A 332 3.67 -1.30 -3.30
C GLN A 332 3.60 -0.19 -2.26
N VAL A 333 4.14 -0.44 -1.08
CA VAL A 333 4.25 0.54 0.00
C VAL A 333 5.70 0.88 0.29
N SER A 334 5.94 2.14 0.63
CA SER A 334 7.15 2.55 1.32
C SER A 334 6.82 3.45 2.50
N GLU A 335 7.31 3.13 3.69
CA GLU A 335 6.98 3.87 4.91
C GLU A 335 8.14 4.70 5.46
N ASN A 336 7.84 5.66 6.34
CA ASN A 336 8.85 6.39 7.07
C ASN A 336 9.58 5.46 8.06
N ALA A 337 10.88 5.26 7.88
CA ALA A 337 11.72 4.45 8.76
C ALA A 337 11.75 4.94 10.22
N LEU A 338 11.44 6.21 10.45
CA LEU A 338 11.35 6.85 11.78
C LEU A 338 9.95 6.74 12.39
N LYS A 339 9.03 6.04 11.75
CA LYS A 339 7.70 5.72 12.29
C LYS A 339 7.83 4.58 13.27
N THR A 340 7.15 4.71 14.40
CA THR A 340 7.04 3.68 15.43
C THR A 340 5.63 3.11 15.45
N ALA A 341 5.50 1.81 15.68
CA ALA A 341 4.22 1.13 15.73
C ALA A 341 4.22 -0.02 16.75
N GLY A 342 3.01 -0.49 17.05
CA GLY A 342 2.77 -1.65 17.92
C GLY A 342 3.07 -1.41 19.41
N PRO A 343 2.83 -2.42 20.26
CA PRO A 343 2.93 -2.30 21.71
C PRO A 343 4.38 -2.09 22.21
N ASN A 344 5.37 -2.50 21.42
CA ASN A 344 6.78 -2.37 21.77
C ASN A 344 7.36 -0.97 21.50
N GLY A 345 6.63 -0.11 20.77
CA GLY A 345 7.12 1.21 20.36
C GLY A 345 8.32 1.15 19.42
N TRP A 346 8.55 0.01 18.77
CA TRP A 346 9.63 -0.21 17.80
C TRP A 346 9.40 0.59 16.53
N THR A 347 10.49 0.95 15.86
CA THR A 347 10.39 1.45 14.49
C THR A 347 9.90 0.34 13.55
N LEU A 348 9.40 0.70 12.37
CA LEU A 348 8.98 -0.30 11.40
C LEU A 348 10.15 -1.18 10.90
N VAL A 349 11.33 -0.59 10.80
CA VAL A 349 12.58 -1.33 10.49
C VAL A 349 12.90 -2.34 11.60
N GLU A 350 12.65 -1.98 12.86
CA GLU A 350 12.86 -2.88 13.99
C GLU A 350 11.83 -4.02 14.01
N TRP A 351 10.60 -3.80 13.54
CA TRP A 351 9.63 -4.88 13.34
C TRP A 351 10.08 -5.88 12.27
N GLU A 352 10.56 -5.40 11.13
CA GLU A 352 11.17 -6.25 10.10
C GLU A 352 12.36 -7.03 10.63
N LYS A 353 13.22 -6.39 11.43
CA LYS A 353 14.35 -7.08 12.06
C LYS A 353 13.90 -8.13 13.06
N ALA A 354 12.85 -7.86 13.84
CA ALA A 354 12.29 -8.83 14.76
C ALA A 354 11.73 -10.07 14.06
N ALA A 355 11.21 -9.90 12.85
CA ALA A 355 10.73 -11.02 12.03
C ALA A 355 11.88 -11.79 11.37
N PHE A 356 12.85 -11.10 10.76
CA PHE A 356 13.80 -11.73 9.83
C PHE A 356 15.25 -11.86 10.33
N CYS A 357 15.54 -11.42 11.56
CA CYS A 357 16.89 -11.51 12.14
C CYS A 357 16.88 -12.36 13.42
N GLU A 358 17.79 -13.32 13.54
CA GLU A 358 17.91 -14.17 14.73
C GLU A 358 18.21 -13.35 16.00
N GLY A 359 18.99 -12.26 15.88
CA GLY A 359 19.27 -11.32 16.97
C GLY A 359 18.09 -10.39 17.32
N GLY A 360 16.99 -10.46 16.57
CA GLY A 360 15.75 -9.71 16.80
C GLY A 360 15.81 -8.23 16.42
N ALA A 361 14.86 -7.45 16.95
CA ALA A 361 14.60 -6.05 16.56
C ALA A 361 15.82 -5.11 16.55
N LYS A 362 16.79 -5.35 17.43
CA LYS A 362 17.95 -4.47 17.65
C LYS A 362 19.25 -5.04 17.10
N ASP A 363 19.17 -6.11 16.31
CA ASP A 363 20.33 -6.75 15.69
C ASP A 363 21.06 -5.74 14.77
N PRO A 364 22.30 -5.35 15.09
CA PRO A 364 23.08 -4.43 14.26
C PRO A 364 23.69 -5.11 13.03
N ASP A 365 23.86 -6.43 13.06
CA ASP A 365 24.61 -7.21 12.07
C ASP A 365 23.68 -7.93 11.07
N CYS A 366 22.36 -7.82 11.26
CA CYS A 366 21.38 -8.47 10.41
C CYS A 366 21.51 -8.06 8.93
N ASP A 367 21.85 -9.04 8.09
CA ASP A 367 21.93 -8.89 6.64
C ASP A 367 21.45 -10.15 5.90
N PRO A 368 20.13 -10.41 5.83
CA PRO A 368 19.59 -11.57 5.12
C PRO A 368 19.97 -11.63 3.64
N LYS A 369 20.35 -10.51 3.02
CA LYS A 369 20.80 -10.47 1.63
C LYS A 369 22.27 -10.90 1.49
N GLY A 370 23.16 -10.43 2.36
CA GLY A 370 24.60 -10.69 2.29
C GLY A 370 25.10 -11.89 3.10
N ASN A 371 24.35 -12.33 4.11
CA ASN A 371 24.73 -13.40 5.04
C ASN A 371 23.84 -14.64 4.86
N ALA A 372 24.46 -15.79 4.58
CA ALA A 372 23.76 -17.04 4.34
C ALA A 372 23.01 -17.61 5.56
N ALA A 373 23.51 -17.37 6.78
CA ALA A 373 22.84 -17.80 8.01
C ALA A 373 21.60 -16.95 8.28
N ASP A 374 21.73 -15.63 8.18
CA ASP A 374 20.61 -14.69 8.31
C ASP A 374 19.56 -14.96 7.23
N ARG A 375 19.98 -15.24 5.99
CA ARG A 375 19.07 -15.64 4.91
C ARG A 375 18.28 -16.91 5.24
N ALA A 376 18.96 -17.95 5.72
CA ALA A 376 18.33 -19.21 6.08
C ALA A 376 17.32 -19.01 7.23
N TYR A 377 17.68 -18.21 8.23
CA TYR A 377 16.76 -17.82 9.30
C TYR A 377 15.56 -17.07 8.74
N ALA A 378 15.77 -16.02 7.94
CA ALA A 378 14.71 -15.18 7.39
C ALA A 378 13.73 -15.98 6.51
N ILE A 379 14.23 -16.87 5.64
CA ILE A 379 13.38 -17.76 4.83
C ILE A 379 12.61 -18.76 5.71
N ALA A 380 13.20 -19.22 6.82
CA ALA A 380 12.50 -20.10 7.76
C ALA A 380 11.30 -19.40 8.45
N GLN A 381 11.30 -18.07 8.56
CA GLN A 381 10.20 -17.31 9.17
C GLN A 381 8.99 -17.13 8.28
N ILE A 382 9.16 -17.27 6.96
CA ILE A 382 8.07 -17.28 6.00
C ILE A 382 7.24 -18.57 6.16
N GLY A 383 5.92 -18.48 6.10
CA GLY A 383 5.01 -19.62 6.22
C GLY A 383 5.09 -20.61 5.07
N ASP A 384 4.93 -21.91 5.35
CA ASP A 384 4.90 -22.96 4.31
C ASP A 384 3.67 -22.90 3.41
N LEU A 385 2.64 -22.14 3.79
CA LEU A 385 1.50 -21.84 2.94
C LEU A 385 1.82 -20.81 1.84
N ALA A 386 2.96 -20.11 1.92
CA ALA A 386 3.36 -19.14 0.90
C ALA A 386 3.63 -19.84 -0.43
N PRO A 387 2.93 -19.46 -1.51
CA PRO A 387 3.15 -20.05 -2.83
C PRO A 387 4.61 -19.96 -3.32
N SER A 388 5.28 -18.83 -3.08
CA SER A 388 6.70 -18.63 -3.39
C SER A 388 7.61 -19.56 -2.58
N LYS A 389 7.35 -19.76 -1.27
CA LYS A 389 8.11 -20.69 -0.43
C LYS A 389 7.86 -22.14 -0.80
N ARG A 390 6.63 -22.51 -1.17
CA ARG A 390 6.31 -23.84 -1.73
C ARG A 390 7.14 -24.13 -2.97
N MET A 391 7.20 -23.19 -3.92
CA MET A 391 8.07 -23.33 -5.10
C MET A 391 9.55 -23.44 -4.71
N TRP A 392 10.03 -22.61 -3.78
CA TRP A 392 11.41 -22.65 -3.31
C TRP A 392 11.78 -24.00 -2.67
N ASN A 393 10.93 -24.55 -1.82
CA ASN A 393 11.13 -25.87 -1.21
C ASN A 393 11.20 -26.98 -2.28
N LEU A 394 10.30 -26.94 -3.26
CA LEU A 394 10.25 -27.92 -4.36
C LEU A 394 11.46 -27.83 -5.28
N PHE A 395 11.94 -26.63 -5.61
CA PHE A 395 13.18 -26.46 -6.35
C PHE A 395 14.39 -26.95 -5.54
N ASN A 396 14.45 -26.70 -4.24
CA ASN A 396 15.51 -27.22 -3.38
C ASN A 396 15.49 -28.75 -3.30
N GLU A 397 14.31 -29.38 -3.23
CA GLU A 397 14.19 -30.84 -3.27
C GLU A 397 14.77 -31.42 -4.56
N LEU A 398 14.47 -30.80 -5.71
CA LEU A 398 15.04 -31.19 -7.00
C LEU A 398 16.56 -30.96 -7.08
N ASN A 399 17.08 -29.93 -6.41
CA ASN A 399 18.50 -29.58 -6.43
C ASN A 399 19.35 -30.43 -5.46
N ALA A 400 18.74 -30.97 -4.40
CA ALA A 400 19.43 -31.70 -3.32
C ALA A 400 20.01 -33.06 -3.73
N GLY A 401 19.62 -33.63 -4.88
CA GLY A 401 20.19 -34.88 -5.36
C GLY A 401 19.35 -35.62 -6.40
N GLN A 402 19.60 -36.93 -6.54
CA GLN A 402 18.86 -37.77 -7.48
C GLN A 402 17.42 -37.98 -7.00
N VAL A 403 16.48 -37.31 -7.68
CA VAL A 403 15.05 -37.50 -7.47
C VAL A 403 14.52 -38.52 -8.49
N GLY A 404 13.80 -39.53 -8.02
CA GLY A 404 13.21 -40.54 -8.89
C GLY A 404 12.19 -39.95 -9.86
N GLY A 405 12.10 -40.47 -11.10
CA GLY A 405 11.24 -39.90 -12.14
C GLY A 405 9.75 -39.79 -11.78
N GLN A 406 9.23 -40.65 -10.90
CA GLN A 406 7.86 -40.51 -10.38
C GLN A 406 7.72 -39.31 -9.44
N ARG A 407 8.69 -39.08 -8.56
CA ARG A 407 8.69 -37.92 -7.65
C ARG A 407 8.89 -36.62 -8.42
N ILE A 408 9.72 -36.61 -9.46
CA ILE A 408 9.84 -35.44 -10.36
C ILE A 408 8.47 -35.05 -10.91
N ARG A 409 7.68 -35.99 -11.44
CA ARG A 409 6.33 -35.69 -11.96
C ARG A 409 5.36 -35.15 -10.90
N GLN A 410 5.50 -35.62 -9.65
CA GLN A 410 4.70 -35.09 -8.53
C GLN A 410 5.12 -33.66 -8.20
N ILE A 411 6.43 -33.43 -8.03
CA ILE A 411 7.00 -32.10 -7.79
C ILE A 411 6.60 -31.13 -8.90
N THR A 412 6.64 -31.53 -10.17
CA THR A 412 6.24 -30.66 -11.28
C THR A 412 4.77 -30.23 -11.17
N THR A 413 3.87 -31.15 -10.81
CA THR A 413 2.45 -30.82 -10.56
C THR A 413 2.30 -29.85 -9.39
N GLU A 414 3.01 -30.11 -8.28
CA GLU A 414 3.01 -29.26 -7.08
C GLU A 414 3.59 -27.86 -7.36
N LEU A 415 4.64 -27.78 -8.19
CA LEU A 415 5.24 -26.52 -8.67
C LEU A 415 4.24 -25.71 -9.48
N ARG A 416 3.54 -26.34 -10.42
CA ARG A 416 2.53 -25.69 -11.26
C ARG A 416 1.37 -25.13 -10.43
N GLU A 417 0.91 -25.90 -9.45
CA GLU A 417 -0.14 -25.45 -8.54
C GLU A 417 0.33 -24.25 -7.70
N ALA A 418 1.50 -24.35 -7.07
CA ALA A 418 2.06 -23.24 -6.30
C ALA A 418 2.32 -21.99 -7.18
N PHE A 419 2.73 -22.17 -8.43
CA PHE A 419 2.87 -21.07 -9.39
C PHE A 419 1.52 -20.38 -9.64
N PHE A 420 0.45 -21.13 -9.90
CA PHE A 420 -0.88 -20.55 -10.13
C PHE A 420 -1.52 -19.93 -8.88
N ASP A 421 -1.16 -20.40 -7.69
CA ASP A 421 -1.51 -19.71 -6.44
C ASP A 421 -0.73 -18.39 -6.33
N TRP A 422 0.56 -18.39 -6.67
CA TRP A 422 1.41 -17.20 -6.60
C TRP A 422 0.97 -16.11 -7.58
N THR A 423 0.49 -16.45 -8.77
CA THR A 423 0.09 -15.47 -9.80
C THR A 423 -1.21 -14.71 -9.49
N ASP A 424 -2.02 -15.19 -8.54
CA ASP A 424 -3.35 -14.64 -8.27
C ASP A 424 -3.57 -14.40 -6.77
N ARG A 425 -3.43 -13.13 -6.38
CA ARG A 425 -3.64 -12.66 -4.99
C ARG A 425 -5.11 -12.39 -4.65
N THR A 426 -6.02 -12.55 -5.60
CA THR A 426 -7.47 -12.34 -5.44
C THR A 426 -8.22 -13.59 -4.98
N LYS A 427 -7.49 -14.69 -4.79
CA LYS A 427 -7.95 -15.92 -4.15
C LYS A 427 -6.98 -16.32 -3.02
N LEU A 428 -7.47 -17.15 -2.11
CA LEU A 428 -6.61 -17.83 -1.14
C LEU A 428 -5.84 -18.97 -1.84
N PRO A 429 -4.58 -19.22 -1.48
CA PRO A 429 -3.78 -20.30 -2.04
C PRO A 429 -4.29 -21.68 -1.59
N THR A 430 -3.89 -22.75 -2.29
CA THR A 430 -4.19 -24.14 -1.91
C THR A 430 -3.83 -24.39 -0.45
N GLY A 431 -4.75 -25.03 0.28
CA GLY A 431 -4.58 -25.38 1.69
C GLY A 431 -5.20 -24.36 2.66
N VAL A 432 -5.74 -23.26 2.17
CA VAL A 432 -6.38 -22.22 3.00
C VAL A 432 -7.87 -22.09 2.67
N THR A 433 -8.69 -22.21 3.70
CA THR A 433 -10.15 -22.16 3.57
C THR A 433 -10.65 -20.77 3.97
N ALA A 434 -11.51 -20.18 3.14
CA ALA A 434 -12.18 -18.93 3.47
C ALA A 434 -13.18 -19.11 4.62
N ASP A 435 -13.32 -18.08 5.46
CA ASP A 435 -14.40 -18.01 6.44
C ASP A 435 -15.71 -17.64 5.72
N PRO A 436 -16.72 -18.53 5.68
CA PRO A 436 -17.96 -18.28 4.96
C PRO A 436 -18.80 -17.15 5.58
N ASP A 437 -18.53 -16.77 6.83
CA ASP A 437 -19.28 -15.73 7.55
C ASP A 437 -18.61 -14.34 7.46
N ALA A 438 -17.41 -14.26 6.88
CA ALA A 438 -16.69 -13.00 6.70
C ALA A 438 -17.14 -12.29 5.41
N THR A 439 -17.03 -10.97 5.35
CA THR A 439 -17.08 -10.22 4.08
C THR A 439 -15.80 -10.47 3.27
N LEU A 440 -14.66 -10.56 3.97
CA LEU A 440 -13.36 -10.84 3.40
C LEU A 440 -12.56 -11.76 4.31
N THR A 441 -11.92 -12.78 3.73
CA THR A 441 -10.84 -13.51 4.40
C THR A 441 -9.51 -13.06 3.81
N LEU A 442 -8.59 -12.63 4.66
CA LEU A 442 -7.23 -12.26 4.29
C LEU A 442 -6.24 -13.28 4.89
N LEU A 443 -5.28 -13.72 4.09
CA LEU A 443 -4.13 -14.48 4.53
C LEU A 443 -2.87 -13.62 4.44
N TYR A 444 -2.22 -13.39 5.58
CA TYR A 444 -0.84 -12.91 5.67
C TYR A 444 0.10 -14.09 5.46
N VAL A 445 0.96 -14.01 4.45
CA VAL A 445 2.05 -14.97 4.27
C VAL A 445 3.14 -14.39 3.36
N ASN A 446 4.42 -14.66 3.62
CA ASN A 446 5.55 -14.13 2.83
C ASN A 446 5.52 -12.60 2.69
N ASN A 447 5.16 -11.88 3.76
CA ASN A 447 5.05 -10.42 3.73
C ASN A 447 4.17 -9.92 2.55
N THR A 448 3.10 -10.66 2.23
CA THR A 448 2.09 -10.32 1.23
C THR A 448 0.70 -10.74 1.71
N PHE A 449 -0.33 -10.21 1.04
CA PHE A 449 -1.72 -10.67 1.18
C PHE A 449 -2.18 -11.56 0.03
N TYR A 450 -2.99 -12.55 0.42
CA TYR A 450 -3.96 -13.22 -0.43
C TYR A 450 -5.34 -12.97 0.15
N GLY A 451 -6.28 -12.46 -0.65
CA GLY A 451 -7.63 -12.19 -0.20
C GLY A 451 -8.63 -13.10 -0.89
N ASN A 452 -9.64 -13.58 -0.16
CA ASN A 452 -10.82 -14.20 -0.75
C ASN A 452 -12.07 -13.53 -0.22
N ARG A 453 -12.89 -13.07 -1.17
CA ARG A 453 -14.12 -12.32 -0.92
C ARG A 453 -15.28 -13.31 -0.78
N GLN A 454 -16.13 -13.10 0.20
CA GLN A 454 -17.30 -13.95 0.45
C GLN A 454 -18.56 -13.07 0.42
N GLY A 455 -19.65 -13.61 -0.14
CA GLY A 455 -21.01 -13.04 0.01
C GLY A 455 -21.61 -12.23 -1.15
N LEU A 456 -21.89 -12.84 -2.32
CA LEU A 456 -23.28 -13.15 -2.75
C LEU A 456 -23.25 -14.28 -3.80
N SER A 457 -23.84 -15.43 -3.43
CA SER A 457 -24.50 -16.30 -4.39
C SER A 457 -25.96 -16.43 -3.96
N GLY A 458 -26.92 -15.92 -4.74
CA GLY A 458 -28.33 -16.10 -4.42
C GLY A 458 -29.32 -15.19 -5.16
N THR A 459 -30.35 -15.81 -5.74
CA THR A 459 -31.53 -15.20 -6.34
C THR A 459 -32.27 -14.32 -5.31
N GLY A 460 -32.36 -13.00 -5.55
CA GLY A 460 -33.08 -12.09 -4.64
C GLY A 460 -32.55 -10.65 -4.54
N SER A 461 -31.34 -10.37 -5.05
CA SER A 461 -30.72 -9.03 -5.02
C SER A 461 -31.41 -7.95 -5.88
N LYS A 462 -32.47 -8.30 -6.63
CA LYS A 462 -33.10 -7.47 -7.68
C LYS A 462 -32.18 -7.01 -8.82
N LEU A 463 -30.92 -7.47 -8.87
CA LEU A 463 -29.92 -7.09 -9.89
C LEU A 463 -29.96 -7.98 -11.16
N GLY A 464 -30.98 -8.81 -11.35
CA GLY A 464 -31.11 -9.67 -12.53
C GLY A 464 -29.95 -10.69 -12.66
N PRO A 465 -29.46 -11.00 -13.87
CA PRO A 465 -28.34 -11.92 -14.10
C PRO A 465 -27.05 -11.55 -13.36
N ALA A 466 -26.92 -10.31 -12.89
CA ALA A 466 -25.81 -9.83 -12.06
C ALA A 466 -25.97 -10.18 -10.57
N SER A 467 -26.84 -11.14 -10.20
CA SER A 467 -27.05 -11.57 -8.82
C SER A 467 -25.88 -12.31 -8.17
N PHE A 468 -24.78 -12.50 -8.90
CA PHE A 468 -23.48 -12.97 -8.39
C PHE A 468 -22.59 -11.83 -7.84
N LYS A 469 -23.09 -10.58 -7.83
CA LYS A 469 -22.29 -9.37 -7.55
C LYS A 469 -22.38 -8.87 -6.11
N GLY A 470 -22.20 -9.76 -5.15
CA GLY A 470 -21.96 -9.43 -3.74
C GLY A 470 -20.49 -9.29 -3.52
N VAL A 471 -20.03 -8.07 -3.30
CA VAL A 471 -18.60 -7.73 -3.43
C VAL A 471 -18.04 -8.30 -4.75
N SER A 472 -18.72 -8.07 -5.88
CA SER A 472 -18.08 -8.27 -7.18
C SER A 472 -17.08 -7.15 -7.39
N ASN A 473 -15.94 -7.48 -7.99
CA ASN A 473 -15.06 -6.49 -8.59
C ASN A 473 -14.52 -5.45 -7.59
N GLY A 474 -14.12 -5.92 -6.41
CA GLY A 474 -13.47 -5.11 -5.39
C GLY A 474 -14.39 -4.10 -4.74
N SER A 475 -15.71 -4.15 -4.96
CA SER A 475 -16.58 -3.04 -4.61
C SER A 475 -17.53 -3.33 -3.43
N ALA A 476 -17.55 -2.50 -2.39
CA ALA A 476 -18.53 -2.61 -1.29
C ALA A 476 -19.86 -1.93 -1.67
N PHE A 477 -20.65 -2.56 -2.55
CA PHE A 477 -21.86 -1.97 -3.14
C PHE A 477 -23.02 -1.68 -2.18
N GLU A 478 -23.04 -2.33 -1.02
CA GLU A 478 -24.10 -2.16 -0.02
C GLU A 478 -23.82 -1.02 0.96
N TRP A 479 -22.60 -0.50 0.98
CA TRP A 479 -22.25 0.66 1.77
C TRP A 479 -22.50 1.93 0.94
N ASN A 480 -23.69 2.50 1.11
CA ASN A 480 -24.05 3.80 0.52
C ASN A 480 -24.40 4.84 1.58
N ILE A 481 -24.99 4.39 2.70
CA ILE A 481 -25.31 5.21 3.86
C ILE A 481 -24.92 4.46 5.13
N ARG A 482 -24.57 5.19 6.18
CA ARG A 482 -24.27 4.62 7.50
C ARG A 482 -25.54 4.11 8.22
N PRO A 483 -25.44 3.17 9.17
CA PRO A 483 -24.24 2.38 9.48
C PRO A 483 -23.99 1.25 8.46
N TYR A 484 -22.75 0.79 8.34
CA TYR A 484 -22.39 -0.40 7.56
C TYR A 484 -21.51 -1.34 8.38
N THR A 485 -21.86 -2.62 8.42
CA THR A 485 -21.08 -3.64 9.12
C THR A 485 -20.17 -4.37 8.14
N TYR A 486 -18.88 -4.35 8.44
CA TYR A 486 -17.84 -5.02 7.68
C TYR A 486 -17.16 -6.08 8.54
N LYS A 487 -17.08 -7.31 8.02
CA LYS A 487 -16.46 -8.44 8.73
C LYS A 487 -15.23 -8.91 7.98
N VAL A 488 -14.09 -8.95 8.65
CA VAL A 488 -12.88 -9.55 8.09
C VAL A 488 -12.36 -10.66 8.99
N THR A 489 -11.97 -11.77 8.36
CA THR A 489 -11.21 -12.83 9.00
C THR A 489 -9.77 -12.73 8.53
N LEU A 490 -8.86 -12.70 9.50
CA LEU A 490 -7.42 -12.58 9.34
C LEU A 490 -6.79 -13.92 9.66
N LEU A 491 -6.11 -14.49 8.66
CA LEU A 491 -5.32 -15.71 8.80
C LEU A 491 -3.84 -15.34 8.66
N ASN A 492 -2.99 -15.94 9.49
CA ASN A 492 -1.55 -15.72 9.43
C ASN A 492 -0.82 -17.05 9.24
N GLY A 493 -0.17 -17.21 8.10
CA GLY A 493 0.66 -18.37 7.78
C GLY A 493 2.12 -18.21 8.18
N ASP A 494 2.59 -17.00 8.47
CA ASP A 494 3.99 -16.71 8.82
C ASP A 494 4.30 -17.02 10.30
N HIS A 495 5.58 -17.20 10.62
CA HIS A 495 6.06 -17.54 11.97
C HIS A 495 6.26 -16.32 12.88
N PHE A 496 5.86 -15.13 12.42
CA PHE A 496 5.88 -13.88 13.16
C PHE A 496 4.46 -13.24 13.18
N PRO A 497 4.16 -12.38 14.16
CA PRO A 497 2.84 -11.76 14.26
C PRO A 497 2.66 -10.65 13.21
N HIS A 498 1.46 -10.50 12.67
CA HIS A 498 1.10 -9.37 11.81
C HIS A 498 0.20 -8.38 12.55
N GLY A 499 0.21 -7.11 12.14
CA GLY A 499 -0.77 -6.11 12.56
C GLY A 499 -1.87 -5.95 11.52
N TYR A 500 -3.09 -5.67 11.96
CA TYR A 500 -4.16 -5.25 11.06
C TYR A 500 -4.56 -3.80 11.34
N MET A 501 -4.67 -3.03 10.27
CA MET A 501 -5.15 -1.66 10.31
C MET A 501 -6.15 -1.42 9.19
N ASN A 502 -7.27 -0.77 9.53
CA ASN A 502 -8.26 -0.30 8.57
C ASN A 502 -8.19 1.22 8.44
N VAL A 503 -8.16 1.74 7.21
CA VAL A 503 -8.04 3.18 6.94
C VAL A 503 -9.17 3.67 6.05
N ASP A 504 -9.77 4.78 6.45
CA ASP A 504 -10.69 5.60 5.67
C ASP A 504 -9.91 6.65 4.85
N PHE A 505 -10.34 6.87 3.61
CA PHE A 505 -9.80 7.88 2.69
C PHE A 505 -10.81 9.02 2.47
N GLY A 506 -11.31 9.60 3.57
CA GLY A 506 -12.11 10.83 3.57
C GLY A 506 -13.62 10.63 3.67
N GLY A 507 -14.10 9.41 3.91
CA GLY A 507 -15.48 9.15 4.32
C GLY A 507 -15.86 9.93 5.58
N SER A 508 -15.02 9.86 6.61
CA SER A 508 -15.25 10.45 7.94
C SER A 508 -14.81 11.92 8.05
N ARG A 509 -13.80 12.34 7.28
CA ARG A 509 -13.12 13.66 7.37
C ARG A 509 -13.31 14.56 6.15
N GLY A 510 -13.86 14.02 5.08
CA GLY A 510 -13.95 14.67 3.79
C GLY A 510 -12.80 14.35 2.84
N TRP A 511 -13.11 14.47 1.56
CA TRP A 511 -12.21 14.22 0.46
C TRP A 511 -12.46 15.22 -0.66
N GLU A 512 -11.45 15.44 -1.48
CA GLU A 512 -11.48 16.35 -2.59
C GLU A 512 -11.30 15.60 -3.90
N ASN A 513 -12.04 16.03 -4.93
CA ASN A 513 -11.99 15.50 -6.29
C ASN A 513 -11.31 16.59 -7.14
N HIS A 514 -9.99 16.62 -7.25
CA HIS A 514 -9.38 17.61 -8.16
C HIS A 514 -9.65 17.22 -9.61
N PHE A 515 -9.56 18.26 -10.42
CA PHE A 515 -9.66 18.32 -11.85
C PHE A 515 -9.04 17.10 -12.59
N GLN A 516 -9.75 16.56 -13.57
CA GLN A 516 -9.24 15.65 -14.61
C GLN A 516 -8.78 16.48 -15.82
N THR A 517 -7.48 16.66 -16.02
CA THR A 517 -6.95 17.13 -17.33
C THR A 517 -6.21 16.07 -18.11
N THR A 518 -5.70 15.03 -17.46
CA THR A 518 -5.32 13.83 -18.20
C THR A 518 -6.61 13.17 -18.65
N ASP A 519 -7.10 13.62 -19.81
CA ASP A 519 -7.99 12.80 -20.60
C ASP A 519 -7.27 11.46 -20.73
N PRO A 520 -7.81 10.35 -20.19
CA PRO A 520 -7.17 9.05 -20.29
C PRO A 520 -7.02 8.65 -21.75
N THR A 521 -7.69 9.32 -22.67
CA THR A 521 -7.61 9.14 -24.11
C THR A 521 -6.56 9.99 -24.79
N THR A 522 -5.94 10.97 -24.12
CA THR A 522 -4.92 11.85 -24.73
C THR A 522 -3.71 12.02 -23.80
N LEU A 523 -2.51 11.75 -24.31
CA LEU A 523 -1.22 12.01 -23.63
C LEU A 523 -0.87 13.52 -23.56
N VAL A 524 -1.81 14.40 -23.86
CA VAL A 524 -1.54 15.80 -24.17
C VAL A 524 -1.35 16.63 -22.90
N GLY A 525 -0.09 16.75 -22.50
CA GLY A 525 0.40 17.81 -21.64
C GLY A 525 1.84 18.12 -22.02
N PRO A 526 2.19 19.36 -22.42
CA PRO A 526 3.59 19.70 -22.64
C PRO A 526 4.36 19.50 -21.33
N HIS A 527 5.44 18.71 -21.35
CA HIS A 527 6.39 18.70 -20.24
C HIS A 527 6.87 20.15 -19.99
N PRO A 528 7.01 20.59 -18.73
CA PRO A 528 7.56 21.90 -18.44
C PRO A 528 8.94 22.05 -19.09
N VAL A 529 9.17 23.21 -19.72
CA VAL A 529 10.43 23.54 -20.37
C VAL A 529 11.58 23.36 -19.37
N ILE A 530 12.57 22.55 -19.72
CA ILE A 530 13.76 22.30 -18.89
C ILE A 530 14.44 23.67 -18.61
N PRO A 531 14.61 24.09 -17.34
CA PRO A 531 15.27 25.35 -17.03
C PRO A 531 16.72 25.38 -17.57
N PRO A 532 17.20 26.52 -18.10
CA PRO A 532 18.58 26.67 -18.51
C PRO A 532 19.54 26.32 -17.36
N GLY A 533 20.50 25.43 -17.61
CA GLY A 533 21.47 24.99 -16.60
C GLY A 533 21.03 23.82 -15.71
N SER A 534 19.81 23.29 -15.90
CA SER A 534 19.39 22.02 -15.26
C SER A 534 20.37 20.89 -15.64
N PRO A 535 20.71 19.96 -14.71
CA PRO A 535 21.45 18.73 -15.03
C PRO A 535 20.79 17.88 -16.12
N ALA A 536 19.48 18.05 -16.34
CA ALA A 536 18.75 17.46 -17.47
C ALA A 536 19.21 18.01 -18.85
N ASN A 537 20.10 19.00 -18.89
CA ASN A 537 20.78 19.46 -20.10
C ASN A 537 22.13 18.76 -20.36
N GLY A 538 22.50 17.72 -19.61
CA GLY A 538 23.70 16.88 -19.86
C GLY A 538 23.39 15.60 -20.63
N LEU A 539 24.38 14.84 -21.12
CA LEU A 539 24.14 13.45 -21.57
C LEU A 539 24.02 12.53 -20.34
N PRO A 540 23.09 11.55 -20.31
CA PRO A 540 22.23 11.06 -21.40
C PRO A 540 20.92 11.86 -21.62
N TYR A 541 20.69 12.91 -20.84
CA TYR A 541 19.45 13.70 -20.77
C TYR A 541 19.19 14.66 -21.96
N THR A 542 20.15 14.83 -22.86
CA THR A 542 20.07 15.69 -24.06
C THR A 542 19.74 14.94 -25.34
N ASP A 543 19.63 13.62 -25.30
CA ASP A 543 19.19 12.83 -26.44
C ASP A 543 17.66 12.94 -26.59
N PRO A 544 17.14 13.60 -27.64
CA PRO A 544 15.71 13.77 -27.84
C PRO A 544 14.96 12.44 -27.99
N ALA A 545 15.65 11.36 -28.35
CA ALA A 545 15.06 10.02 -28.42
C ALA A 545 14.68 9.44 -27.05
N ASN A 546 15.27 9.96 -25.96
CA ASN A 546 15.00 9.52 -24.59
C ASN A 546 13.97 10.41 -23.87
N ILE A 547 13.41 11.41 -24.56
CA ILE A 547 12.36 12.30 -24.05
C ILE A 547 11.01 11.81 -24.61
N VAL A 548 10.09 11.46 -23.72
CA VAL A 548 8.74 11.06 -24.14
C VAL A 548 7.95 12.31 -24.56
N ALA A 549 7.61 12.41 -25.86
CA ALA A 549 6.70 13.41 -26.40
C ALA A 549 5.25 12.88 -26.34
N GLY A 550 4.34 13.61 -25.70
CA GLY A 550 2.98 13.17 -25.39
C GLY A 550 1.94 13.32 -26.51
N ASP A 551 2.25 12.91 -27.74
CA ASP A 551 1.37 13.10 -28.90
C ASP A 551 0.72 11.80 -29.39
N GLU A 552 -0.02 11.07 -28.55
CA GLU A 552 -0.94 10.03 -29.05
C GLU A 552 -2.28 10.02 -28.29
N ASN A 553 -3.36 9.89 -29.06
CA ASN A 553 -4.71 9.62 -28.54
C ASN A 553 -4.92 8.10 -28.46
N VAL A 554 -4.75 7.48 -27.29
CA VAL A 554 -4.56 6.01 -27.19
C VAL A 554 -5.77 5.22 -26.65
N PHE A 555 -6.90 5.83 -26.26
CA PHE A 555 -7.95 5.03 -25.60
C PHE A 555 -9.39 5.33 -26.03
N PRO A 556 -10.18 4.34 -26.50
CA PRO A 556 -11.62 4.36 -26.30
C PRO A 556 -11.91 4.07 -24.81
N ILE A 557 -12.84 4.80 -24.19
CA ILE A 557 -13.24 4.63 -22.78
C ILE A 557 -14.32 3.53 -22.70
N ASN A 558 -14.06 2.40 -22.04
CA ASN A 558 -15.11 1.44 -21.73
C ASN A 558 -15.81 1.81 -20.42
N ARG A 559 -17.14 2.02 -20.49
CA ARG A 559 -18.01 2.33 -19.35
C ARG A 559 -18.51 1.07 -18.62
N GLY A 560 -18.02 -0.11 -19.00
CA GLY A 560 -18.52 -1.41 -18.54
C GLY A 560 -17.63 -2.09 -17.50
N GLY A 561 -18.02 -2.00 -16.23
CA GLY A 561 -17.72 -2.99 -15.17
C GLY A 561 -16.29 -3.00 -14.61
N THR A 562 -16.15 -2.73 -13.32
CA THR A 562 -14.86 -2.44 -12.65
C THR A 562 -13.79 -3.54 -12.61
N GLU A 563 -14.03 -4.83 -12.86
CA GLU A 563 -12.94 -5.85 -12.86
C GLU A 563 -13.27 -7.08 -13.77
N GLU A 564 -14.34 -7.05 -14.56
CA GLU A 564 -14.94 -8.27 -15.16
C GLU A 564 -14.14 -8.86 -16.35
N PHE A 565 -13.08 -8.19 -16.80
CA PHE A 565 -12.21 -8.63 -17.90
C PHE A 565 -10.78 -9.02 -17.47
N LEU A 566 -10.44 -8.91 -16.16
CA LEU A 566 -9.08 -9.12 -15.66
C LEU A 566 -8.84 -10.50 -15.04
N GLN A 567 -9.70 -11.49 -15.30
CA GLN A 567 -9.44 -12.88 -14.89
C GLN A 567 -8.21 -13.41 -15.67
N PRO A 568 -7.05 -13.63 -15.02
CA PRO A 568 -5.93 -14.26 -15.69
C PRO A 568 -6.31 -15.72 -15.96
N THR A 569 -6.72 -16.04 -17.19
CA THR A 569 -6.70 -17.44 -17.62
C THR A 569 -5.26 -17.75 -18.06
N PRO A 570 -4.51 -18.61 -17.36
CA PRO A 570 -3.06 -18.78 -17.60
C PRO A 570 -2.70 -19.40 -18.96
N ARG A 571 -3.66 -19.75 -19.82
CA ARG A 571 -3.43 -20.51 -21.05
C ARG A 571 -4.23 -20.06 -22.28
N ASN A 572 -4.83 -18.87 -22.27
CA ASN A 572 -5.46 -18.39 -23.50
C ASN A 572 -4.41 -17.77 -24.44
N LEU A 573 -3.78 -18.62 -25.26
CA LEU A 573 -2.85 -18.20 -26.32
C LEU A 573 -3.58 -17.58 -27.53
N THR A 574 -4.90 -17.73 -27.61
CA THR A 574 -5.76 -17.24 -28.71
C THR A 574 -6.47 -15.92 -28.41
N ASP A 575 -6.56 -15.59 -27.13
CA ASP A 575 -6.98 -14.30 -26.61
C ASP A 575 -6.01 -14.05 -25.44
N PRO A 576 -4.81 -13.51 -25.72
CA PRO A 576 -3.94 -13.08 -24.64
C PRO A 576 -4.83 -12.15 -23.82
N VAL A 577 -4.85 -12.28 -22.49
CA VAL A 577 -5.75 -11.53 -21.57
C VAL A 577 -5.40 -10.01 -21.57
N ASN A 578 -5.35 -9.43 -22.77
CA ASN A 578 -4.48 -8.38 -23.32
C ASN A 578 -4.86 -8.03 -24.79
N GLY A 579 -5.94 -8.58 -25.37
CA GLY A 579 -6.42 -8.17 -26.68
C GLY A 579 -7.05 -6.77 -26.61
N ASP A 580 -6.33 -5.76 -27.11
CA ASP A 580 -6.62 -4.33 -27.02
C ASP A 580 -6.51 -3.75 -25.59
N PRO A 581 -5.99 -2.51 -25.43
CA PRO A 581 -5.36 -2.06 -24.20
C PRO A 581 -6.24 -2.32 -23.00
N GLN A 582 -5.66 -2.97 -21.98
CA GLN A 582 -6.31 -3.18 -20.68
C GLN A 582 -6.87 -1.84 -20.21
N MET A 583 -8.18 -1.71 -20.38
CA MET A 583 -8.91 -0.54 -19.95
C MET A 583 -9.10 -0.70 -18.47
N GLY A 584 -8.09 -0.23 -17.75
CA GLY A 584 -8.17 -0.02 -16.32
C GLY A 584 -9.45 0.69 -15.94
N SER A 585 -9.70 0.73 -14.64
CA SER A 585 -10.72 1.58 -14.01
C SER A 585 -10.63 3.08 -14.35
N GLY A 586 -9.73 3.48 -15.25
CA GLY A 586 -9.69 4.77 -15.91
C GLY A 586 -9.40 5.89 -14.93
N CYS A 587 -9.29 7.09 -15.47
CA CYS A 587 -9.19 8.34 -14.72
C CYS A 587 -10.36 8.63 -13.75
N PHE A 588 -11.30 7.69 -13.53
CA PHE A 588 -12.44 7.88 -12.61
C PHE A 588 -12.01 8.09 -11.15
N PHE A 589 -10.75 7.79 -10.84
CA PHE A 589 -10.07 8.15 -9.61
C PHE A 589 -9.22 9.40 -9.86
N THR A 590 -9.71 10.54 -9.39
CA THR A 590 -9.14 11.87 -9.59
C THR A 590 -7.80 12.08 -8.92
N PHE A 591 -7.05 13.09 -9.37
CA PHE A 591 -6.00 13.70 -8.56
C PHE A 591 -6.68 14.23 -7.30
N GLY A 592 -6.44 13.59 -6.16
CA GLY A 592 -7.21 13.87 -4.96
C GLY A 592 -6.33 14.35 -3.83
N ARG A 593 -6.88 15.19 -2.96
CA ARG A 593 -6.51 15.19 -1.56
C ARG A 593 -7.63 14.49 -0.83
N ASN A 594 -7.29 13.57 0.05
CA ASN A 594 -8.27 13.00 0.93
C ASN A 594 -7.70 13.00 2.35
N HIS A 595 -8.56 13.24 3.33
CA HIS A 595 -8.13 13.28 4.71
C HIS A 595 -8.26 11.88 5.29
N ALA A 596 -7.13 11.17 5.31
CA ALA A 596 -7.11 9.80 5.77
C ALA A 596 -7.31 9.71 7.29
N TRP A 597 -7.99 8.66 7.73
CA TRP A 597 -8.18 8.37 9.15
C TRP A 597 -8.18 6.87 9.41
N PRO A 598 -7.49 6.41 10.47
CA PRO A 598 -7.56 5.01 10.81
C PRO A 598 -8.83 4.66 11.60
N ASN A 599 -9.60 3.72 11.07
CA ASN A 599 -10.84 3.24 11.67
C ASN A 599 -10.61 2.14 12.69
N ALA A 600 -9.62 1.27 12.44
CA ALA A 600 -9.25 0.14 13.30
C ALA A 600 -7.73 0.00 13.37
N GLY A 601 -7.21 -0.53 14.48
CA GLY A 601 -5.77 -0.70 14.71
C GLY A 601 -5.07 0.60 15.13
N GLY A 602 -4.80 1.54 14.21
CA GLY A 602 -4.06 2.78 14.53
C GLY A 602 -4.96 3.95 14.95
N PRO A 603 -4.49 4.94 15.75
CA PRO A 603 -3.19 5.05 16.41
C PRO A 603 -3.01 4.14 17.64
N TRP A 604 -3.94 3.22 17.90
CA TRP A 604 -4.09 2.45 19.14
C TRP A 604 -3.29 1.14 19.22
N GLY A 605 -2.36 0.91 18.29
CA GLY A 605 -1.67 -0.37 18.12
C GLY A 605 -2.49 -1.31 17.24
N GLY A 606 -1.91 -1.75 16.12
CA GLY A 606 -2.58 -2.63 15.15
C GLY A 606 -3.28 -3.81 15.83
N ILE A 607 -4.39 -4.27 15.25
CA ILE A 607 -5.08 -5.47 15.75
C ILE A 607 -4.18 -6.67 15.42
N MET A 608 -3.54 -7.22 16.45
CA MET A 608 -2.51 -8.25 16.27
C MET A 608 -3.12 -9.58 15.84
N THR A 609 -2.60 -10.16 14.77
CA THR A 609 -2.91 -11.53 14.35
C THR A 609 -1.76 -12.44 14.76
N PRO A 610 -2.00 -13.49 15.57
CA PRO A 610 -0.94 -14.35 16.08
C PRO A 610 -0.21 -15.09 14.95
N PRO A 611 1.05 -15.53 15.14
CA PRO A 611 1.77 -16.36 14.17
C PRO A 611 1.10 -17.72 13.97
N VAL A 612 1.51 -18.43 12.91
CA VAL A 612 1.15 -19.84 12.69
C VAL A 612 1.52 -20.69 13.91
N ALA A 613 0.63 -21.59 14.29
CA ALA A 613 0.85 -22.51 15.40
C ALA A 613 1.91 -23.58 15.05
N ALA A 614 2.46 -24.23 16.08
CA ALA A 614 3.49 -25.26 15.90
C ALA A 614 3.03 -26.49 15.08
N ASP A 615 1.71 -26.72 14.97
CA ASP A 615 1.12 -27.78 14.14
C ASP A 615 0.84 -27.34 12.70
N GLY A 616 1.20 -26.10 12.33
CA GLY A 616 0.96 -25.51 11.02
C GLY A 616 -0.42 -24.86 10.86
N THR A 617 -1.26 -24.85 11.90
CA THR A 617 -2.56 -24.14 11.85
C THR A 617 -2.32 -22.64 11.75
N PRO A 618 -2.88 -21.95 10.73
CA PRO A 618 -2.76 -20.50 10.62
C PRO A 618 -3.23 -19.80 11.89
N GLY A 619 -2.51 -18.77 12.31
CA GLY A 619 -2.99 -17.86 13.33
C GLY A 619 -4.29 -17.20 12.86
N LEU A 620 -5.23 -16.96 13.78
CA LEU A 620 -6.56 -16.48 13.45
C LEU A 620 -6.90 -15.25 14.30
N HIS A 621 -7.43 -14.22 13.65
CA HIS A 621 -8.12 -13.12 14.32
C HIS A 621 -9.32 -12.66 13.48
N LYS A 622 -10.39 -12.19 14.10
CA LYS A 622 -11.56 -11.64 13.40
C LYS A 622 -11.74 -10.17 13.77
N VAL A 623 -12.17 -9.37 12.81
CA VAL A 623 -12.51 -7.96 13.06
C VAL A 623 -13.88 -7.67 12.48
N GLU A 624 -14.77 -7.14 13.33
CA GLU A 624 -16.08 -6.65 12.93
C GLU A 624 -16.11 -5.14 13.12
N ILE A 625 -16.27 -4.39 12.03
CA ILE A 625 -16.26 -2.93 12.02
C ILE A 625 -17.65 -2.41 11.69
N GLU A 626 -18.21 -1.57 12.56
CA GLU A 626 -19.37 -0.73 12.28
C GLU A 626 -18.89 0.65 11.82
N TYR A 627 -19.06 0.93 10.53
CA TYR A 627 -18.80 2.23 9.93
C TYR A 627 -20.00 3.15 10.14
N ASN A 628 -19.80 4.21 10.91
CA ASN A 628 -20.78 5.24 11.24
C ASN A 628 -20.56 6.51 10.41
N PHE A 629 -20.11 6.36 9.17
CA PHE A 629 -19.93 7.42 8.17
C PHE A 629 -20.21 6.89 6.76
N GLU A 630 -20.48 7.81 5.83
CA GLU A 630 -20.65 7.50 4.40
C GLU A 630 -19.28 7.27 3.73
N PRO A 631 -19.20 6.34 2.78
CA PRO A 631 -17.94 6.11 2.07
C PRO A 631 -17.59 7.29 1.16
N SER A 632 -16.31 7.40 0.81
CA SER A 632 -15.94 8.17 -0.39
C SER A 632 -16.42 7.42 -1.65
N ARG A 633 -16.67 8.15 -2.74
CA ARG A 633 -17.01 7.52 -4.03
C ARG A 633 -15.81 6.84 -4.71
N ARG A 634 -14.61 7.07 -4.18
CA ARG A 634 -13.33 6.68 -4.78
C ARG A 634 -12.83 5.37 -4.18
N LEU A 635 -12.66 5.37 -2.87
CA LEU A 635 -11.88 4.43 -2.09
C LEU A 635 -12.68 4.11 -0.81
N LYS A 636 -13.13 2.87 -0.64
CA LYS A 636 -14.04 2.48 0.46
C LYS A 636 -13.32 1.87 1.66
N ILE A 637 -12.65 0.73 1.49
CA ILE A 637 -12.13 -0.07 2.61
C ILE A 637 -10.68 -0.48 2.33
N TYR A 638 -9.76 -0.04 3.18
CA TYR A 638 -8.33 -0.30 3.06
C TYR A 638 -7.82 -1.09 4.22
N GLN A 639 -7.01 -2.09 3.92
CA GLN A 639 -6.47 -3.01 4.91
C GLN A 639 -4.99 -3.17 4.64
N PHE A 640 -4.18 -2.94 5.67
CA PHE A 640 -2.75 -3.12 5.56
C PHE A 640 -2.16 -3.61 6.87
N ASP A 641 -0.97 -4.22 6.77
CA ASP A 641 -0.14 -4.48 7.94
C ASP A 641 0.77 -3.28 8.21
N PRO A 642 0.60 -2.59 9.35
CA PRO A 642 1.47 -1.48 9.71
C PRO A 642 2.80 -1.92 10.32
N LEU A 643 3.09 -3.21 10.46
CA LEU A 643 4.31 -3.74 11.10
C LEU A 643 5.30 -4.28 10.06
N HIS A 644 4.82 -5.01 9.06
CA HIS A 644 5.65 -5.66 8.04
C HIS A 644 5.27 -5.14 6.63
N HIS A 645 6.28 -4.78 5.85
CA HIS A 645 6.11 -3.99 4.63
C HIS A 645 6.82 -4.61 3.44
N ASP A 646 6.00 -4.99 2.46
CA ASP A 646 6.38 -5.10 1.06
C ASP A 646 5.10 -4.96 0.21
N GLN A 647 4.34 -6.05 0.07
CA GLN A 647 3.06 -6.11 -0.64
C GLN A 647 1.85 -6.33 0.30
N VAL A 648 1.98 -5.96 1.57
CA VAL A 648 0.95 -6.19 2.60
C VAL A 648 -0.13 -5.10 2.59
N ILE A 649 -0.75 -4.89 1.42
CA ILE A 649 -1.98 -4.11 1.25
C ILE A 649 -3.04 -4.89 0.50
N TYR A 650 -4.29 -4.73 0.94
CA TYR A 650 -5.48 -5.17 0.24
C TYR A 650 -6.57 -4.09 0.32
N SER A 651 -7.13 -3.70 -0.84
CA SER A 651 -8.13 -2.63 -0.94
C SER A 651 -9.45 -3.11 -1.56
N LEU A 652 -10.55 -2.50 -1.12
CA LEU A 652 -11.88 -2.56 -1.72
C LEU A 652 -12.38 -1.14 -2.04
N HIS A 653 -12.91 -0.94 -3.24
CA HIS A 653 -13.46 0.30 -3.80
C HIS A 653 -14.98 0.43 -3.64
#